data_AF-A0A8T2HRU1-F1
#
_entry.id   AF-A0A8T2HRU1-F1
#
_cell.length_a   1.000
_cell.length_b   1.000
_cell.length_c   1.000
_cell.angle_alpha   90.00
_cell.angle_beta   90.00
_cell.angle_gamma   90.00
#
_symmetry.space_group_name_H-M   'P 1'
#
loop_
_entity.id
_entity.type
_entity.pdbx_description
1 polymer ?
#
loop_
_entity_poly.entity_id
_entity_poly.type
_entity_poly.pdbx_seq_one_letter_code
_entity_poly.pdbx_strand_id
1 'polypeptide(L)'
;MTDRMDDAQPSKRPRIEHTTARGPTLMNVVEIDGKSCTHEVSWPPGQEGSTMPPPPRPGPPARSYDFKIDPFQQTAINCLEAGHSVLVAAHTSAGKTVVAEYAFAMALRDNARVIYTSPLKALSNQKYREFQDKFGDVGLMTGDVVINPSASCLVMTTEILRSMLYRGSEVVREASLIVYDEIHYLRDKERGVVWEESIVLAPRSARFAFLSATIPNAREFADWISLTHTSPCHVVYTDYRPTPLQHFVYPTGADGMFMVVDERSTFKEDAFSKAVAALNDAEAAVASSKGGSRSDRMKGDATNGKKKDEKSDVRKIVEMVVQRNFDPVIVFSFSKVDCDRLAGEIWDVDLNTSEEKKVVEMIYTSAIEVLSIEDRKLNEVTSILERVKRGVGVHHSGMLPILKELTELLFQEGLLKVLFATETFSTGLNMPAKTVVFTNVRKFDGGTFRWVSSGEYIQMSGRAGRRGLDDKGVVILMLDAKLDPATAKNMLRGAPDTLYSEFHLTYAMLLNMLKVEDASPEELMKRSYRQFQAERALPGLEVKLAALEAEKEAVQIDEEESVEQYNSLQVQERKLRAGYRDAVMTPRYAVPFLQPGRLVRILPPGDKGIDDELGAGAWGAVVNFQLVNAKNNNSDTPVPLIDLAVPTKSSSSQKKKGGKEKDVIVDVLAACMAAGPGGRSTKERPMAVSALLQGSVPAVIGVPLEEISALSTLRVNLPKDLRTLEALNQGAKVLGEVEKTLSKCWSAFVRP
;
A
#
# COMPACT_ATOMS: atom_id res chain seq x y z
N MET A 1 -64.29 -12.19 -17.50
CA MET A 1 -64.87 -10.85 -17.69
C MET A 1 -63.93 -9.86 -17.00
N THR A 2 -62.81 -9.49 -17.64
CA THR A 2 -62.67 -8.32 -18.54
C THR A 2 -63.09 -7.02 -17.84
N ASP A 3 -62.14 -6.22 -17.33
CA ASP A 3 -61.67 -5.03 -18.07
C ASP A 3 -60.61 -4.22 -17.29
N ARG A 4 -59.63 -3.71 -18.07
CA ARG A 4 -58.84 -2.47 -17.90
C ARG A 4 -57.80 -2.37 -16.78
N MET A 5 -56.59 -2.80 -17.11
CA MET A 5 -55.38 -2.08 -16.71
C MET A 5 -54.96 -1.23 -17.91
N ASP A 6 -55.28 0.06 -17.87
CA ASP A 6 -54.79 1.06 -18.81
C ASP A 6 -53.33 1.43 -18.48
N ASP A 7 -52.59 1.64 -19.55
CA ASP A 7 -51.20 2.09 -19.64
C ASP A 7 -50.89 3.30 -18.73
N ALA A 8 -50.07 3.07 -17.71
CA ALA A 8 -49.26 4.13 -17.11
C ALA A 8 -47.82 3.99 -17.64
N GLN A 9 -47.51 4.72 -18.71
CA GLN A 9 -46.13 4.90 -19.18
C GLN A 9 -45.26 5.39 -18.00
N PRO A 10 -44.07 4.81 -17.76
CA PRO A 10 -43.13 5.39 -16.81
C PRO A 10 -42.75 6.78 -17.32
N SER A 11 -43.01 7.80 -16.49
CA SER A 11 -42.63 9.17 -16.78
C SER A 11 -41.15 9.20 -17.18
N LYS A 12 -40.89 9.66 -18.41
CA LYS A 12 -39.54 9.89 -18.90
C LYS A 12 -38.87 10.89 -17.95
N ARG A 13 -37.93 10.38 -17.16
CA ARG A 13 -37.06 11.17 -16.28
C ARG A 13 -36.33 12.21 -17.13
N PRO A 14 -35.99 13.39 -16.59
CA PRO A 14 -34.82 14.08 -17.08
C PRO A 14 -33.66 13.11 -16.85
N ARG A 15 -33.10 12.57 -17.94
CA ARG A 15 -31.72 12.06 -17.89
C ARG A 15 -30.86 13.21 -17.35
N ILE A 16 -29.64 12.92 -16.88
CA ILE A 16 -28.60 13.95 -16.91
C ILE A 16 -28.46 14.28 -18.40
N GLU A 17 -29.30 15.20 -18.89
CA GLU A 17 -29.26 15.74 -20.23
C GLU A 17 -27.85 16.27 -20.42
N HIS A 18 -27.35 16.16 -21.64
CA HIS A 18 -26.05 16.64 -22.07
C HIS A 18 -25.66 18.02 -21.48
N THR A 19 -25.23 18.07 -20.22
CA THR A 19 -23.91 18.59 -19.95
C THR A 19 -23.01 17.53 -20.55
N THR A 20 -22.73 17.70 -21.85
CA THR A 20 -21.38 17.45 -22.38
C THR A 20 -20.43 17.60 -21.22
N ALA A 21 -19.53 16.63 -21.01
CA ALA A 21 -18.31 16.91 -20.28
C ALA A 21 -17.85 18.29 -20.74
N ARG A 22 -18.14 19.34 -19.95
CA ARG A 22 -17.77 20.69 -20.34
C ARG A 22 -16.26 20.54 -20.33
N GLY A 23 -15.66 20.61 -21.52
CA GLY A 23 -14.21 20.54 -21.68
C GLY A 23 -13.57 21.44 -20.63
N PRO A 24 -12.36 21.10 -20.17
CA PRO A 24 -11.81 21.54 -18.89
C PRO A 24 -12.21 22.99 -18.61
N THR A 25 -13.16 23.18 -17.68
CA THR A 25 -13.45 24.50 -17.12
C THR A 25 -12.10 25.09 -16.75
N LEU A 26 -11.75 26.25 -17.33
CA LEU A 26 -10.44 26.87 -17.15
C LEU A 26 -10.01 26.76 -15.69
N MET A 27 -8.98 25.95 -15.42
CA MET A 27 -8.34 25.91 -14.11
C MET A 27 -7.76 27.30 -13.89
N ASN A 28 -8.35 28.06 -12.97
CA ASN A 28 -7.85 29.39 -12.68
C ASN A 28 -6.59 29.24 -11.84
N VAL A 29 -5.45 29.55 -12.43
CA VAL A 29 -4.19 29.63 -11.69
C VAL A 29 -4.18 30.94 -10.93
N VAL A 30 -4.26 30.86 -9.61
CA VAL A 30 -4.08 31.99 -8.71
C VAL A 30 -2.62 31.96 -8.26
N GLU A 31 -1.83 32.92 -8.74
CA GLU A 31 -0.43 33.06 -8.38
C GLU A 31 -0.20 34.37 -7.65
N ILE A 32 0.40 34.28 -6.46
CA ILE A 32 0.79 35.44 -5.66
C ILE A 32 2.17 35.13 -5.08
N ASP A 33 3.16 35.98 -5.36
CA ASP A 33 4.54 35.88 -4.89
C ASP A 33 5.24 34.53 -5.19
N GLY A 34 5.03 33.97 -6.38
CA GLY A 34 5.64 32.70 -6.81
C GLY A 34 5.05 31.45 -6.15
N LYS A 35 3.96 31.60 -5.40
CA LYS A 35 3.14 30.49 -4.90
C LYS A 35 1.85 30.43 -5.72
N SER A 36 1.61 29.30 -6.36
CA SER A 36 0.41 29.07 -7.17
C SER A 36 -0.53 28.06 -6.50
N CYS A 37 -1.82 28.33 -6.60
CA CYS A 37 -2.87 27.34 -6.42
C CYS A 37 -3.83 27.36 -7.60
N THR A 38 -4.47 26.24 -7.85
CA THR A 38 -5.55 26.16 -8.82
C THR A 38 -6.89 26.31 -8.12
N HIS A 39 -7.80 27.02 -8.77
CA HIS A 39 -9.17 27.23 -8.32
C HIS A 39 -10.15 26.75 -9.39
N GLU A 40 -11.16 26.04 -8.94
CA GLU A 40 -12.32 25.65 -9.73
C GLU A 40 -13.61 25.82 -8.91
N VAL A 41 -14.76 25.77 -9.58
CA VAL A 41 -16.07 25.83 -8.93
C VAL A 41 -17.07 24.92 -9.64
N SER A 42 -17.88 24.24 -8.82
CA SER A 42 -19.04 23.48 -9.23
C SER A 42 -20.29 24.24 -8.83
N TRP A 43 -21.11 24.60 -9.81
CA TRP A 43 -22.40 25.26 -9.60
C TRP A 43 -23.54 24.23 -9.63
N PRO A 44 -24.62 24.44 -8.85
CA PRO A 44 -25.77 23.56 -8.88
C PRO A 44 -26.40 23.49 -10.27
N PRO A 45 -27.06 22.37 -10.63
CA PRO A 45 -27.79 22.27 -11.89
C PRO A 45 -28.76 23.43 -12.10
N GLY A 46 -28.69 24.08 -13.26
CA GLY A 46 -29.54 25.24 -13.59
C GLY A 46 -29.07 26.59 -13.04
N GLN A 47 -27.97 26.64 -12.29
CA GLN A 47 -27.34 27.89 -11.85
C GLN A 47 -26.00 28.08 -12.58
N GLU A 48 -25.72 29.32 -12.97
CA GLU A 48 -24.41 29.73 -13.49
C GLU A 48 -23.91 30.94 -12.70
N GLY A 49 -22.63 30.96 -12.41
CA GLY A 49 -21.98 32.07 -11.72
C GLY A 49 -20.52 32.20 -12.12
N SER A 50 -19.80 33.08 -11.44
CA SER A 50 -18.38 33.34 -11.71
C SER A 50 -17.56 32.05 -11.62
N THR A 51 -16.65 31.85 -12.59
CA THR A 51 -15.61 30.81 -12.52
C THR A 51 -14.42 31.26 -11.68
N MET A 52 -14.22 32.57 -11.53
CA MET A 52 -13.16 33.16 -10.71
C MET A 52 -13.47 33.04 -9.22
N PRO A 53 -12.44 32.98 -8.36
CA PRO A 53 -12.64 32.97 -6.92
C PRO A 53 -13.33 34.26 -6.45
N PRO A 54 -14.18 34.19 -5.42
CA PRO A 54 -14.81 35.39 -4.86
C PRO A 54 -13.76 36.42 -4.41
N PRO A 55 -14.05 37.73 -4.57
CA PRO A 55 -13.18 38.77 -4.05
C PRO A 55 -13.18 38.74 -2.51
N PRO A 56 -12.14 39.30 -1.86
CA PRO A 56 -12.14 39.47 -0.42
C PRO A 56 -13.36 40.28 0.05
N ARG A 57 -13.94 39.89 1.19
CA ARG A 57 -15.07 40.61 1.79
C ARG A 57 -14.64 42.05 2.14
N PRO A 58 -15.47 43.06 1.84
CA PRO A 58 -15.24 44.42 2.33
C PRO A 58 -15.42 44.48 3.85
N GLY A 59 -14.39 44.94 4.57
CA GLY A 59 -14.40 45.08 6.03
C GLY A 59 -13.20 44.40 6.70
N PRO A 60 -13.10 44.46 8.04
CA PRO A 60 -12.05 43.76 8.77
C PRO A 60 -12.24 42.24 8.64
N PRO A 61 -11.15 41.47 8.46
CA PRO A 61 -11.23 40.00 8.43
C PRO A 61 -11.69 39.48 9.79
N ALA A 62 -12.31 38.29 9.81
CA ALA A 62 -12.73 37.66 11.06
C ALA A 62 -11.56 37.35 12.00
N ARG A 63 -10.37 37.13 11.43
CA ARG A 63 -9.12 36.90 12.16
C ARG A 63 -7.93 37.46 11.38
N SER A 64 -7.00 38.10 12.10
CA SER A 64 -5.69 38.47 11.59
C SER A 64 -4.63 37.45 12.03
N TYR A 65 -3.59 37.28 11.22
CA TYR A 65 -2.46 36.40 11.50
C TYR A 65 -1.16 37.19 11.46
N ASP A 66 -0.22 36.86 12.34
CA ASP A 66 1.11 37.50 12.41
C ASP A 66 2.06 37.05 11.28
N PHE A 67 1.57 36.18 10.39
CA PHE A 67 2.27 35.71 9.21
C PHE A 67 1.42 35.96 7.97
N LYS A 68 2.09 36.05 6.81
CA LYS A 68 1.42 36.16 5.52
C LYS A 68 0.74 34.85 5.16
N ILE A 69 -0.58 34.89 4.99
CA ILE A 69 -1.37 33.75 4.55
C ILE A 69 -1.06 33.39 3.09
N ASP A 70 -1.00 32.09 2.82
CA ASP A 70 -0.69 31.57 1.49
C ASP A 70 -1.89 31.78 0.53
N PRO A 71 -1.66 31.85 -0.79
CA PRO A 71 -2.71 32.24 -1.74
C PRO A 71 -3.91 31.28 -1.76
N PHE A 72 -3.64 29.99 -1.55
CA PHE A 72 -4.69 28.97 -1.44
C PHE A 72 -5.54 29.16 -0.16
N GLN A 73 -4.92 29.61 0.95
CA GLN A 73 -5.63 29.89 2.20
C GLN A 73 -6.54 31.10 2.03
N GLN A 74 -6.01 32.19 1.44
CA GLN A 74 -6.81 33.39 1.15
C GLN A 74 -7.98 33.09 0.22
N THR A 75 -7.75 32.30 -0.84
CA THR A 75 -8.79 31.92 -1.80
C THR A 75 -9.90 31.12 -1.12
N ALA A 76 -9.54 30.15 -0.28
CA ALA A 76 -10.50 29.36 0.48
C ALA A 76 -11.29 30.22 1.48
N ILE A 77 -10.63 31.14 2.18
CA ILE A 77 -11.26 32.10 3.09
C ILE A 77 -12.27 32.99 2.36
N ASN A 78 -11.93 33.50 1.16
CA ASN A 78 -12.86 34.31 0.37
C ASN A 78 -14.10 33.52 -0.04
N CYS A 79 -13.96 32.22 -0.35
CA CYS A 79 -15.10 31.36 -0.66
C CYS A 79 -16.04 31.21 0.55
N LEU A 80 -15.47 31.04 1.75
CA LEU A 80 -16.25 30.94 2.99
C LEU A 80 -16.97 32.26 3.32
N GLU A 81 -16.28 33.40 3.20
CA GLU A 81 -16.88 34.73 3.42
C GLU A 81 -17.98 35.06 2.41
N ALA A 82 -17.91 34.49 1.20
CA ALA A 82 -18.99 34.58 0.21
C ALA A 82 -20.19 33.67 0.52
N GLY A 83 -20.13 32.87 1.60
CA GLY A 83 -21.19 31.94 1.99
C GLY A 83 -21.27 30.69 1.09
N HIS A 84 -20.18 30.34 0.41
CA HIS A 84 -20.07 29.17 -0.45
C HIS A 84 -19.31 28.03 0.24
N SER A 85 -19.54 26.79 -0.21
CA SER A 85 -18.77 25.64 0.28
C SER A 85 -17.41 25.58 -0.43
N VAL A 86 -16.40 25.03 0.24
CA VAL A 86 -15.05 24.90 -0.32
C VAL A 86 -14.39 23.57 0.07
N LEU A 87 -13.73 22.94 -0.91
CA LEU A 87 -12.80 21.84 -0.75
C LEU A 87 -11.37 22.37 -0.92
N VAL A 88 -10.56 22.22 0.13
CA VAL A 88 -9.13 22.56 0.13
C VAL A 88 -8.32 21.27 0.04
N ALA A 89 -7.71 21.02 -1.12
CA ALA A 89 -6.87 19.87 -1.39
C ALA A 89 -5.40 20.30 -1.40
N ALA A 90 -4.69 20.01 -0.30
CA ALA A 90 -3.30 20.41 -0.12
C ALA A 90 -2.54 19.42 0.77
N HIS A 91 -1.22 19.40 0.73
CA HIS A 91 -0.42 18.59 1.65
C HIS A 91 -0.70 18.93 3.13
N THR A 92 -0.51 17.98 4.04
CA THR A 92 -0.71 18.18 5.50
C THR A 92 0.13 19.34 6.05
N SER A 93 1.37 19.50 5.56
CA SER A 93 2.27 20.59 5.93
C SER A 93 1.94 21.96 5.30
N ALA A 94 0.96 22.03 4.39
CA ALA A 94 0.59 23.29 3.72
C ALA A 94 -0.09 24.30 4.66
N GLY A 95 -0.63 23.85 5.80
CA GLY A 95 -1.31 24.72 6.77
C GLY A 95 -2.81 24.88 6.53
N LYS A 96 -3.50 23.79 6.18
CA LYS A 96 -4.97 23.76 5.99
C LYS A 96 -5.75 24.21 7.23
N THR A 97 -5.19 24.00 8.42
CA THR A 97 -5.77 24.42 9.71
C THR A 97 -6.12 25.90 9.76
N VAL A 98 -5.41 26.76 9.03
CA VAL A 98 -5.71 28.21 8.96
C VAL A 98 -7.14 28.45 8.46
N VAL A 99 -7.62 27.65 7.50
CA VAL A 99 -8.98 27.76 6.95
C VAL A 99 -10.03 27.37 8.00
N ALA A 100 -9.76 26.33 8.80
CA ALA A 100 -10.64 25.94 9.92
C ALA A 100 -10.65 26.98 11.05
N GLU A 101 -9.49 27.54 11.39
CA GLU A 101 -9.40 28.62 12.39
C GLU A 101 -10.18 29.86 11.94
N TYR A 102 -10.11 30.20 10.64
CA TYR A 102 -10.88 31.29 10.09
C TYR A 102 -12.38 31.01 10.15
N ALA A 103 -12.81 29.78 9.85
CA ALA A 103 -14.21 29.35 9.97
C ALA A 103 -14.75 29.54 11.40
N PHE A 104 -13.95 29.23 12.43
CA PHE A 104 -14.31 29.45 13.84
C PHE A 104 -14.44 30.94 14.16
N ALA A 105 -13.47 31.74 13.74
CA ALA A 105 -13.52 33.19 13.93
C ALA A 105 -14.73 33.82 13.25
N MET A 106 -15.07 33.35 12.04
CA MET A 106 -16.22 33.79 11.27
C MET A 106 -17.53 33.49 12.00
N ALA A 107 -17.67 32.27 12.52
CA ALA A 107 -18.86 31.86 13.28
C ALA A 107 -19.06 32.69 14.56
N LEU A 108 -17.98 32.93 15.31
CA LEU A 108 -18.02 33.78 16.51
C LEU A 108 -18.35 35.24 16.18
N ARG A 109 -17.81 35.78 15.09
CA ARG A 109 -18.12 37.14 14.62
C ARG A 109 -19.59 37.28 14.24
N ASP A 110 -20.12 36.28 13.53
CA ASP A 110 -21.47 36.30 12.95
C ASP A 110 -22.53 35.72 13.90
N ASN A 111 -22.16 35.40 15.16
CA ASN A 111 -23.02 34.83 16.19
C ASN A 111 -23.72 33.53 15.73
N ALA A 112 -23.00 32.74 14.92
CA ALA A 112 -23.47 31.50 14.34
C ALA A 112 -22.72 30.30 14.95
N ARG A 113 -23.33 29.12 14.83
CA ARG A 113 -22.70 27.88 15.30
C ARG A 113 -21.85 27.25 14.20
N VAL A 114 -20.69 26.70 14.56
CA VAL A 114 -19.78 25.94 13.68
C VAL A 114 -19.43 24.60 14.29
N ILE A 115 -19.35 23.57 13.44
CA ILE A 115 -18.97 22.22 13.83
C ILE A 115 -17.67 21.85 13.14
N TYR A 116 -16.67 21.39 13.90
CA TYR A 116 -15.46 20.76 13.40
C TYR A 116 -15.52 19.26 13.62
N THR A 117 -15.34 18.51 12.54
CA THR A 117 -15.29 17.05 12.58
C THR A 117 -13.91 16.53 12.22
N SER A 118 -13.48 15.48 12.91
CA SER A 118 -12.24 14.79 12.61
C SER A 118 -12.40 13.27 12.67
N PRO A 119 -11.55 12.51 11.93
CA PRO A 119 -11.64 11.05 11.86
C PRO A 119 -11.24 10.34 13.16
N LEU A 120 -10.50 10.99 14.05
CA LEU A 120 -9.89 10.31 15.20
C LEU A 120 -10.19 11.08 16.48
N LYS A 121 -10.59 10.35 17.53
CA LYS A 121 -10.82 10.92 18.87
C LYS A 121 -9.60 11.69 19.39
N ALA A 122 -8.40 11.14 19.19
CA ALA A 122 -7.15 11.80 19.59
C ALA A 122 -6.97 13.16 18.89
N LEU A 123 -7.28 13.24 17.59
CA LEU A 123 -7.26 14.50 16.85
C LEU A 123 -8.34 15.47 17.34
N SER A 124 -9.55 14.98 17.62
CA SER A 124 -10.62 15.81 18.19
C SER A 124 -10.18 16.43 19.52
N ASN A 125 -9.55 15.64 20.40
CA ASN A 125 -9.05 16.11 21.69
C ASN A 125 -7.92 17.14 21.53
N GLN A 126 -6.97 16.89 20.62
CA GLN A 126 -5.90 17.85 20.31
C GLN A 126 -6.49 19.17 19.79
N LYS A 127 -7.40 19.11 18.81
CA LYS A 127 -8.01 20.30 18.20
C LYS A 127 -8.89 21.06 19.17
N TYR A 128 -9.58 20.36 20.07
CA TYR A 128 -10.32 21.00 21.15
C TYR A 128 -9.39 21.83 22.04
N ARG A 129 -8.27 21.27 22.53
CA ARG A 129 -7.30 22.02 23.35
C ARG A 129 -6.77 23.25 22.58
N GLU A 130 -6.32 23.05 21.33
CA GLU A 130 -5.80 24.13 20.47
C GLU A 130 -6.83 25.24 20.22
N PHE A 131 -8.10 24.91 19.98
CA PHE A 131 -9.14 25.89 19.71
C PHE A 131 -9.67 26.53 21.01
N GLN A 132 -9.75 25.77 22.09
CA GLN A 132 -10.14 26.28 23.40
C GLN A 132 -9.19 27.39 23.86
N ASP A 133 -7.87 27.17 23.72
CA ASP A 133 -6.86 28.16 24.08
C ASP A 133 -6.94 29.43 23.19
N LYS A 134 -7.35 29.28 21.93
CA LYS A 134 -7.43 30.37 20.95
C LYS A 134 -8.73 31.17 20.98
N PHE A 135 -9.85 30.54 21.30
CA PHE A 135 -11.20 31.10 21.11
C PHE A 135 -12.05 31.10 22.38
N GLY A 136 -11.73 30.28 23.38
CA GLY A 136 -12.46 30.19 24.65
C GLY A 136 -13.84 29.51 24.58
N ASP A 137 -14.72 29.90 23.66
CA ASP A 137 -16.06 29.29 23.52
C ASP A 137 -16.04 28.05 22.62
N VAL A 138 -15.43 26.97 23.10
CA VAL A 138 -15.34 25.69 22.39
C VAL A 138 -15.87 24.54 23.24
N GLY A 139 -16.60 23.63 22.59
CA GLY A 139 -17.07 22.37 23.16
C GLY A 139 -16.44 21.16 22.48
N LEU A 140 -16.45 20.03 23.18
CA LEU A 140 -15.98 18.74 22.69
C LEU A 140 -17.07 17.69 22.81
N MET A 141 -17.38 16.98 21.74
CA MET A 141 -18.32 15.85 21.76
C MET A 141 -17.69 14.63 21.09
N THR A 142 -17.25 13.68 21.92
CA THR A 142 -16.76 12.39 21.46
C THR A 142 -17.65 11.28 22.01
N GLY A 143 -17.42 10.03 21.59
CA GLY A 143 -18.13 8.88 22.17
C GLY A 143 -17.85 8.66 23.66
N ASP A 144 -16.77 9.24 24.19
CA ASP A 144 -16.31 8.97 25.57
C ASP A 144 -16.52 10.18 26.48
N VAL A 145 -16.34 11.39 25.95
CA VAL A 145 -16.36 12.64 26.72
C VAL A 145 -17.19 13.69 25.99
N VAL A 146 -18.03 14.39 26.76
CA VAL A 146 -18.81 15.56 26.32
C VAL A 146 -18.46 16.74 27.23
N ILE A 147 -17.96 17.82 26.65
CA ILE A 147 -17.56 19.06 27.32
C ILE A 147 -18.23 20.23 26.63
N ASN A 148 -18.87 21.11 27.40
CA ASN A 148 -19.51 22.35 26.91
C ASN A 148 -20.32 22.19 25.60
N PRO A 149 -21.37 21.34 25.56
CA PRO A 149 -22.15 21.11 24.34
C PRO A 149 -22.97 22.34 23.88
N SER A 150 -23.10 23.35 24.76
CA SER A 150 -23.75 24.63 24.48
C SER A 150 -22.86 25.64 23.76
N ALA A 151 -21.56 25.34 23.56
CA ALA A 151 -20.63 26.24 22.91
C ALA A 151 -21.05 26.59 21.46
N SER A 152 -20.66 27.78 21.00
CA SER A 152 -20.86 28.21 19.61
C SER A 152 -19.97 27.42 18.64
N CYS A 153 -18.77 27.02 19.09
CA CYS A 153 -17.86 26.19 18.33
C CYS A 153 -17.79 24.78 18.91
N LEU A 154 -18.11 23.75 18.13
CA LEU A 154 -18.10 22.37 18.59
C LEU A 154 -17.08 21.53 17.83
N VAL A 155 -16.18 20.87 18.55
CA VAL A 155 -15.28 19.85 18.02
C VAL A 155 -15.88 18.48 18.32
N MET A 156 -16.04 17.62 17.31
CA MET A 156 -16.62 16.29 17.50
C MET A 156 -16.05 15.25 16.54
N THR A 157 -16.29 13.97 16.78
CA THR A 157 -15.99 12.93 15.78
C THR A 157 -17.13 12.83 14.76
N THR A 158 -16.82 12.35 13.56
CA THR A 158 -17.80 12.17 12.48
C THR A 158 -18.97 11.25 12.89
N GLU A 159 -18.70 10.22 13.71
CA GLU A 159 -19.74 9.33 14.26
C GLU A 159 -20.73 10.06 15.17
N ILE A 160 -20.26 11.04 15.94
CA ILE A 160 -21.13 11.85 16.81
C ILE A 160 -21.99 12.77 15.96
N LEU A 161 -21.41 13.46 14.97
CA LEU A 161 -22.18 14.27 14.02
C LEU A 161 -23.28 13.45 13.34
N ARG A 162 -22.94 12.28 12.78
CA ARG A 162 -23.92 11.36 12.19
C ARG A 162 -25.03 10.99 13.17
N SER A 163 -24.67 10.65 14.40
CA SER A 163 -25.65 10.26 15.42
C SER A 163 -26.59 11.42 15.77
N MET A 164 -26.09 12.65 15.80
CA MET A 164 -26.89 13.86 16.03
C MET A 164 -27.82 14.16 14.85
N LEU A 165 -27.37 13.94 13.61
CA LEU A 165 -28.18 14.07 12.41
C LEU A 165 -29.36 13.09 12.42
N TYR A 166 -29.13 11.82 12.76
CA TYR A 166 -30.21 10.84 12.90
C TYR A 166 -31.22 11.16 14.00
N ARG A 167 -30.76 11.79 15.08
CA ARG A 167 -31.63 12.20 16.19
C ARG A 167 -32.33 13.53 15.94
N GLY A 168 -32.04 14.22 14.84
CA GLY A 168 -32.60 15.54 14.56
C GLY A 168 -32.21 16.61 15.59
N SER A 169 -30.98 16.55 16.11
CA SER A 169 -30.49 17.49 17.14
C SER A 169 -30.57 18.95 16.67
N GLU A 170 -31.14 19.83 17.53
CA GLU A 170 -31.24 21.27 17.26
C GLU A 170 -29.87 21.92 17.04
N VAL A 171 -28.84 21.44 17.75
CA VAL A 171 -27.44 21.89 17.60
C VAL A 171 -26.97 21.82 16.14
N VAL A 172 -27.34 20.76 15.40
CA VAL A 172 -26.92 20.60 14.01
C VAL A 172 -27.77 21.44 13.06
N ARG A 173 -29.03 21.72 13.42
CA ARG A 173 -29.92 22.61 12.65
C ARG A 173 -29.45 24.07 12.70
N GLU A 174 -28.87 24.49 13.82
CA GLU A 174 -28.30 25.83 14.01
C GLU A 174 -26.90 26.00 13.38
N ALA A 175 -26.26 24.91 12.96
CA ALA A 175 -24.92 24.96 12.39
C ALA A 175 -24.95 25.62 11.00
N SER A 176 -24.27 26.77 10.90
CA SER A 176 -24.11 27.51 9.64
C SER A 176 -23.00 26.93 8.76
N LEU A 177 -21.96 26.36 9.39
CA LEU A 177 -20.78 25.84 8.74
C LEU A 177 -20.31 24.55 9.42
N ILE A 178 -20.01 23.53 8.61
CA ILE A 178 -19.44 22.26 9.07
C ILE A 178 -18.07 22.08 8.41
N VAL A 179 -17.03 21.96 9.23
CA VAL A 179 -15.65 21.70 8.81
C VAL A 179 -15.41 20.19 8.90
N TYR A 180 -15.01 19.60 7.77
CA TYR A 180 -14.64 18.20 7.64
C TYR A 180 -13.12 18.10 7.47
N ASP A 181 -12.42 17.75 8.54
CA ASP A 181 -10.97 17.59 8.50
C ASP A 181 -10.57 16.20 8.00
N GLU A 182 -9.51 16.12 7.19
CA GLU A 182 -9.02 14.88 6.58
C GLU A 182 -10.11 14.11 5.79
N ILE A 183 -10.93 14.80 4.99
CA ILE A 183 -12.09 14.22 4.24
C ILE A 183 -11.73 13.03 3.33
N HIS A 184 -10.46 12.91 2.92
CA HIS A 184 -9.97 11.76 2.17
C HIS A 184 -10.08 10.43 2.94
N TYR A 185 -10.42 10.46 4.24
CA TYR A 185 -10.86 9.28 5.01
C TYR A 185 -12.17 8.66 4.52
N LEU A 186 -12.91 9.33 3.64
CA LEU A 186 -14.09 8.76 2.98
C LEU A 186 -13.76 7.48 2.20
N ARG A 187 -12.50 7.27 1.79
CA ARG A 187 -12.01 6.04 1.15
C ARG A 187 -11.80 4.85 2.11
N ASP A 188 -12.00 5.05 3.41
CA ASP A 188 -11.84 3.98 4.39
C ASP A 188 -12.96 2.95 4.22
N LYS A 189 -12.60 1.67 4.07
CA LYS A 189 -13.55 0.59 3.79
C LYS A 189 -14.60 0.39 4.88
N GLU A 190 -14.26 0.66 6.14
CA GLU A 190 -15.15 0.42 7.28
C GLU A 190 -15.87 1.71 7.70
N ARG A 191 -15.13 2.82 7.74
CA ARG A 191 -15.61 4.10 8.30
C ARG A 191 -16.01 5.12 7.23
N GLY A 192 -15.66 4.91 5.97
CA GLY A 192 -15.97 5.82 4.86
C GLY A 192 -17.46 6.09 4.70
N VAL A 193 -18.30 5.07 4.95
CA VAL A 193 -19.77 5.20 4.94
C VAL A 193 -20.28 6.27 5.91
N VAL A 194 -19.64 6.43 7.07
CA VAL A 194 -20.05 7.40 8.11
C VAL A 194 -19.85 8.83 7.63
N TRP A 195 -18.76 9.09 6.89
CA TRP A 195 -18.46 10.40 6.31
C TRP A 195 -19.52 10.79 5.31
N GLU A 196 -19.76 9.92 4.34
CA GLU A 196 -20.72 10.15 3.26
C GLU A 196 -22.14 10.35 3.79
N GLU A 197 -22.57 9.49 4.70
CA GLU A 197 -23.86 9.57 5.39
C GLU A 197 -24.03 10.90 6.15
N SER A 198 -22.99 11.34 6.88
CA SER A 198 -23.03 12.62 7.59
C SER A 198 -23.17 13.82 6.66
N ILE A 199 -22.56 13.76 5.47
CA ILE A 199 -22.64 14.83 4.47
C ILE A 199 -24.03 14.84 3.84
N VAL A 200 -24.52 13.70 3.34
CA VAL A 200 -25.82 13.60 2.66
C VAL A 200 -26.99 14.03 3.57
N LEU A 201 -26.90 13.71 4.86
CA LEU A 201 -27.89 14.06 5.88
C LEU A 201 -27.76 15.49 6.40
N ALA A 202 -26.65 16.18 6.16
CA ALA A 202 -26.43 17.53 6.66
C ALA A 202 -27.48 18.52 6.11
N PRO A 203 -27.89 19.53 6.91
CA PRO A 203 -28.87 20.52 6.46
C PRO A 203 -28.42 21.25 5.19
N ARG A 204 -29.34 21.50 4.24
CA ARG A 204 -29.03 22.27 3.01
C ARG A 204 -28.68 23.74 3.27
N SER A 205 -29.08 24.28 4.41
CA SER A 205 -28.71 25.62 4.87
C SER A 205 -27.25 25.72 5.29
N ALA A 206 -26.63 24.61 5.71
CA ALA A 206 -25.23 24.60 6.13
C ALA A 206 -24.30 24.76 4.92
N ARG A 207 -23.13 25.33 5.17
CA ARG A 207 -21.99 25.36 4.25
C ARG A 207 -20.89 24.46 4.76
N PHE A 208 -19.97 24.11 3.86
CA PHE A 208 -18.95 23.11 4.16
C PHE A 208 -17.55 23.62 3.88
N ALA A 209 -16.63 23.32 4.79
CA ALA A 209 -15.19 23.43 4.56
C ALA A 209 -14.58 22.03 4.62
N PHE A 210 -14.22 21.46 3.47
CA PHE A 210 -13.60 20.15 3.39
C PHE A 210 -12.08 20.31 3.32
N LEU A 211 -11.34 19.78 4.27
CA LEU A 211 -9.88 19.80 4.30
C LEU A 211 -9.35 18.42 3.91
N SER A 212 -8.60 18.36 2.82
CA SER A 212 -8.10 17.10 2.28
C SER A 212 -6.60 17.12 2.03
N ALA A 213 -5.98 15.93 2.02
CA ALA A 213 -4.74 15.72 1.29
C ALA A 213 -4.97 15.97 -0.21
N THR A 214 -3.88 15.99 -1.00
CA THR A 214 -4.00 16.11 -2.46
C THR A 214 -4.78 14.90 -3.01
N ILE A 215 -5.90 15.18 -3.69
CA ILE A 215 -6.75 14.16 -4.33
C ILE A 215 -6.95 14.53 -5.81
N PRO A 216 -6.75 13.60 -6.77
CA PRO A 216 -6.84 13.92 -8.19
C PRO A 216 -8.25 14.30 -8.66
N ASN A 217 -9.29 13.66 -8.13
CA ASN A 217 -10.69 13.87 -8.52
C ASN A 217 -11.40 14.90 -7.62
N ALA A 218 -10.70 15.92 -7.12
CA ALA A 218 -11.28 16.96 -6.25
C ALA A 218 -12.52 17.63 -6.87
N ARG A 219 -12.51 17.85 -8.20
CA ARG A 219 -13.64 18.43 -8.93
C ARG A 219 -14.88 17.53 -8.93
N GLU A 220 -14.70 16.23 -9.08
CA GLU A 220 -15.79 15.26 -9.03
C GLU A 220 -16.50 15.30 -7.67
N PHE A 221 -15.74 15.40 -6.59
CA PHE A 221 -16.30 15.57 -5.25
C PHE A 221 -17.09 16.88 -5.12
N ALA A 222 -16.57 18.00 -5.63
CA ALA A 222 -17.27 19.28 -5.59
C ALA A 222 -18.58 19.26 -6.41
N ASP A 223 -18.58 18.58 -7.56
CA ASP A 223 -19.80 18.38 -8.37
C ASP A 223 -20.85 17.59 -7.58
N TRP A 224 -20.45 16.54 -6.86
CA TRP A 224 -21.35 15.76 -6.00
C TRP A 224 -21.94 16.59 -4.85
N ILE A 225 -21.12 17.38 -4.15
CA ILE A 225 -21.59 18.28 -3.09
C ILE A 225 -22.58 19.30 -3.64
N SER A 226 -22.26 19.88 -4.80
CA SER A 226 -23.09 20.91 -5.41
C SER A 226 -24.46 20.38 -5.83
N LEU A 227 -24.49 19.16 -6.39
CA LEU A 227 -25.73 18.44 -6.69
C LEU A 227 -26.53 18.10 -5.43
N THR A 228 -25.86 17.58 -4.40
CA THR A 228 -26.49 17.05 -3.18
C THR A 228 -27.09 18.14 -2.30
N HIS A 229 -26.41 19.29 -2.16
CA HIS A 229 -26.83 20.40 -1.29
C HIS A 229 -27.35 21.62 -2.04
N THR A 230 -27.43 21.57 -3.38
CA THR A 230 -27.92 22.69 -4.21
C THR A 230 -27.23 24.02 -3.88
N SER A 231 -25.91 23.98 -3.67
CA SER A 231 -25.09 25.16 -3.37
C SER A 231 -23.75 25.11 -4.13
N PRO A 232 -23.11 26.25 -4.44
CA PRO A 232 -21.81 26.24 -5.08
C PRO A 232 -20.74 25.62 -4.17
N CYS A 233 -19.88 24.79 -4.76
CA CYS A 233 -18.74 24.18 -4.10
C CYS A 233 -17.46 24.53 -4.86
N HIS A 234 -16.55 25.25 -4.20
CA HIS A 234 -15.26 25.62 -4.76
C HIS A 234 -14.22 24.53 -4.49
N VAL A 235 -13.27 24.37 -5.41
CA VAL A 235 -12.08 23.55 -5.22
C VAL A 235 -10.88 24.48 -5.21
N VAL A 236 -10.08 24.41 -4.15
CA VAL A 236 -8.79 25.08 -4.06
C VAL A 236 -7.73 24.00 -3.89
N TYR A 237 -6.88 23.85 -4.90
CA TYR A 237 -5.88 22.79 -4.97
C TYR A 237 -4.47 23.37 -5.03
N THR A 238 -3.53 22.76 -4.33
CA THR A 238 -2.11 23.10 -4.43
C THR A 238 -1.21 21.90 -4.17
N ASP A 239 -0.24 21.68 -5.06
CA ASP A 239 0.88 20.75 -4.87
C ASP A 239 2.07 21.42 -4.18
N TYR A 240 1.98 22.71 -3.86
CA TYR A 240 3.07 23.42 -3.21
C TYR A 240 3.29 22.85 -1.80
N ARG A 241 4.54 22.43 -1.56
CA ARG A 241 5.01 21.97 -0.26
C ARG A 241 5.98 23.00 0.32
N PRO A 242 5.72 23.56 1.52
CA PRO A 242 6.63 24.54 2.14
C PRO A 242 8.05 24.01 2.39
N THR A 243 8.19 22.73 2.71
CA THR A 243 9.48 22.07 2.94
C THR A 243 9.64 20.91 1.96
N PRO A 244 10.48 21.02 0.90
CA PRO A 244 10.62 19.99 -0.12
C PRO A 244 11.20 18.69 0.45
N LEU A 245 10.93 17.56 -0.22
CA LEU A 245 11.38 16.24 0.22
C LEU A 245 12.53 15.72 -0.64
N GLN A 246 13.46 15.00 -0.01
CA GLN A 246 14.45 14.16 -0.68
C GLN A 246 14.19 12.70 -0.33
N HIS A 247 14.09 11.83 -1.34
CA HIS A 247 13.87 10.41 -1.12
C HIS A 247 15.17 9.65 -1.34
N PHE A 248 15.56 8.88 -0.34
CA PHE A 248 16.72 8.02 -0.31
C PHE A 248 16.29 6.55 -0.23
N VAL A 249 17.04 5.68 -0.90
CA VAL A 249 16.93 4.23 -0.75
C VAL A 249 18.14 3.72 0.00
N TYR A 250 17.90 2.95 1.06
CA TYR A 250 18.90 2.22 1.82
C TYR A 250 18.76 0.73 1.49
N PRO A 251 19.70 0.11 0.74
CA PRO A 251 19.65 -1.32 0.46
C PRO A 251 20.01 -2.11 1.72
N THR A 252 19.13 -3.04 2.13
CA THR A 252 19.34 -3.86 3.33
C THR A 252 20.62 -4.68 3.20
N GLY A 253 21.46 -4.68 4.24
CA GLY A 253 22.75 -5.37 4.26
C GLY A 253 23.90 -4.68 3.49
N ALA A 254 23.62 -3.59 2.77
CA ALA A 254 24.65 -2.78 2.11
C ALA A 254 25.02 -1.54 2.94
N ASP A 255 26.18 -0.96 2.66
CA ASP A 255 26.59 0.31 3.26
C ASP A 255 26.19 1.49 2.34
N GLY A 256 25.51 2.47 2.92
CA GLY A 256 25.16 3.73 2.25
C GLY A 256 23.70 3.84 1.79
N MET A 257 23.30 5.06 1.45
CA MET A 257 21.97 5.36 0.92
C MET A 257 22.07 6.21 -0.34
N PHE A 258 21.15 6.00 -1.27
CA PHE A 258 21.16 6.59 -2.61
C PHE A 258 19.98 7.53 -2.75
N MET A 259 20.23 8.80 -3.12
CA MET A 259 19.16 9.76 -3.38
C MET A 259 18.49 9.44 -4.72
N VAL A 260 17.25 8.98 -4.68
CA VAL A 260 16.48 8.53 -5.84
C VAL A 260 15.46 9.55 -6.30
N VAL A 261 15.05 10.48 -5.43
CA VAL A 261 14.22 11.64 -5.81
C VAL A 261 14.80 12.88 -5.13
N ASP A 262 14.99 13.95 -5.90
CA ASP A 262 15.46 15.23 -5.39
C ASP A 262 14.31 16.19 -5.00
N GLU A 263 14.69 17.37 -4.51
CA GLU A 263 13.79 18.42 -4.02
C GLU A 263 12.82 18.96 -5.09
N ARG A 264 13.12 18.72 -6.38
CA ARG A 264 12.29 19.12 -7.53
C ARG A 264 11.39 17.97 -8.00
N SER A 265 11.27 16.91 -7.20
CA SER A 265 10.54 15.68 -7.53
C SER A 265 11.08 14.97 -8.78
N THR A 266 12.36 15.17 -9.12
CA THR A 266 12.99 14.49 -10.26
C THR A 266 13.55 13.14 -9.84
N PHE A 267 13.12 12.07 -10.50
CA PHE A 267 13.55 10.71 -10.21
C PHE A 267 14.90 10.40 -10.89
N LYS A 268 15.86 9.89 -10.12
CA LYS A 268 17.23 9.55 -10.57
C LYS A 268 17.37 8.05 -10.82
N GLU A 269 17.15 7.63 -12.08
CA GLU A 269 17.22 6.22 -12.47
C GLU A 269 18.58 5.58 -12.18
N ASP A 270 19.67 6.31 -12.43
CA ASP A 270 21.03 5.81 -12.19
C ASP A 270 21.29 5.51 -10.71
N ALA A 271 20.78 6.36 -9.82
CA ALA A 271 20.94 6.19 -8.37
C ALA A 271 20.12 5.00 -7.87
N PHE A 272 18.90 4.83 -8.40
CA PHE A 272 18.04 3.70 -8.05
C PHE A 272 18.63 2.37 -8.54
N SER A 273 19.15 2.32 -9.77
CA SER A 273 19.83 1.13 -10.31
C SER A 273 21.06 0.74 -9.47
N LYS A 274 21.85 1.72 -9.01
CA LYS A 274 22.98 1.49 -8.10
C LYS A 274 22.54 0.91 -6.75
N ALA A 275 21.42 1.41 -6.21
CA ALA A 275 20.86 0.89 -4.96
C ALA A 275 20.41 -0.57 -5.09
N VAL A 276 19.75 -0.92 -6.21
CA VAL A 276 19.34 -2.31 -6.49
C VAL A 276 20.54 -3.23 -6.71
N ALA A 277 21.59 -2.75 -7.39
CA ALA A 277 22.83 -3.52 -7.55
C ALA A 277 23.51 -3.80 -6.20
N ALA A 278 23.62 -2.78 -5.34
CA ALA A 278 24.18 -2.93 -4.00
C ALA A 278 23.40 -3.93 -3.12
N LEU A 279 22.07 -3.97 -3.27
CA LEU A 279 21.23 -4.98 -2.61
C LEU A 279 21.58 -6.40 -3.06
N ASN A 280 21.67 -6.62 -4.38
CA ASN A 280 21.98 -7.92 -4.94
C ASN A 280 23.39 -8.40 -4.53
N ASP A 281 24.36 -7.49 -4.47
CA ASP A 281 25.72 -7.78 -4.00
C ASP A 281 25.73 -8.18 -2.52
N ALA A 282 24.97 -7.46 -1.67
CA ALA A 282 24.83 -7.80 -0.25
C ALA A 282 24.15 -9.17 -0.06
N GLU A 283 23.11 -9.49 -0.82
CA GLU A 283 22.48 -10.81 -0.79
C GLU A 283 23.44 -11.92 -1.22
N ALA A 284 24.22 -11.70 -2.27
CA ALA A 284 25.23 -12.66 -2.74
C ALA A 284 26.31 -12.90 -1.69
N ALA A 285 26.77 -11.85 -0.99
CA ALA A 285 27.71 -11.97 0.12
C ALA A 285 27.15 -12.83 1.26
N VAL A 286 25.90 -12.57 1.69
CA VAL A 286 25.22 -13.37 2.72
C VAL A 286 25.06 -14.83 2.28
N ALA A 287 24.64 -15.08 1.04
CA ALA A 287 24.49 -16.43 0.49
C ALA A 287 25.82 -17.20 0.45
N SER A 288 26.92 -16.53 0.07
CA SER A 288 28.26 -17.15 0.02
C SER A 288 28.79 -17.53 1.42
N SER A 289 28.44 -16.76 2.46
CA SER A 289 28.86 -17.04 3.84
C SER A 289 28.17 -18.26 4.48
N LYS A 290 26.95 -18.60 4.04
CA LYS A 290 26.20 -19.79 4.49
C LYS A 290 26.61 -21.10 3.78
N GLY A 291 27.39 -21.03 2.69
CA GLY A 291 27.83 -22.17 1.87
C GLY A 291 29.22 -22.73 2.17
N GLY A 292 29.95 -22.18 3.15
CA GLY A 292 31.32 -22.60 3.50
C GLY A 292 31.36 -23.97 4.18
N SER A 293 31.80 -24.99 3.44
CA SER A 293 31.98 -26.37 3.90
C SER A 293 32.96 -26.50 5.07
N ARG A 294 32.64 -27.49 5.90
CA ARG A 294 33.28 -27.99 7.10
C ARG A 294 34.55 -28.77 6.73
N SER A 295 35.63 -28.10 6.33
CA SER A 295 36.95 -28.74 6.19
C SER A 295 38.10 -27.73 6.21
N ASP A 296 38.53 -27.31 7.40
CA ASP A 296 39.94 -27.44 7.77
C ASP A 296 40.07 -27.23 9.28
N ARG A 297 40.42 -28.30 10.00
CA ARG A 297 40.64 -28.26 11.44
C ARG A 297 41.94 -28.99 11.71
N MET A 298 43.07 -28.31 11.53
CA MET A 298 44.30 -28.69 12.21
C MET A 298 45.27 -27.51 12.39
N LYS A 299 45.47 -27.15 13.67
CA LYS A 299 46.63 -26.52 14.32
C LYS A 299 47.07 -25.12 13.87
N GLY A 300 46.85 -24.15 14.76
CA GLY A 300 47.65 -22.92 14.79
C GLY A 300 47.05 -21.80 15.65
N ASP A 301 47.33 -21.84 16.95
CA ASP A 301 47.48 -20.72 17.89
C ASP A 301 46.32 -19.74 18.17
N ALA A 302 46.20 -19.42 19.46
CA ALA A 302 45.17 -18.60 20.06
C ALA A 302 45.40 -17.12 19.78
N THR A 303 44.60 -16.52 18.90
CA THR A 303 44.33 -15.08 18.96
C THR A 303 42.85 -14.80 18.78
N ASN A 304 42.38 -13.92 19.66
CA ASN A 304 41.01 -13.53 19.91
C ASN A 304 40.40 -12.82 18.68
N GLY A 305 39.87 -13.58 17.73
CA GLY A 305 39.14 -13.06 16.57
C GLY A 305 37.73 -12.61 16.98
N LYS A 306 37.57 -11.32 17.28
CA LYS A 306 36.27 -10.65 17.44
C LYS A 306 35.31 -11.11 16.32
N LYS A 307 34.20 -11.76 16.69
CA LYS A 307 32.99 -11.75 15.85
C LYS A 307 32.68 -10.28 15.58
N LYS A 308 32.71 -9.88 14.32
CA LYS A 308 32.32 -8.54 13.91
C LYS A 308 30.84 -8.38 14.29
N ASP A 309 30.56 -7.52 15.27
CA ASP A 309 29.20 -7.10 15.61
C ASP A 309 28.57 -6.44 14.38
N GLU A 310 27.86 -7.20 13.55
CA GLU A 310 27.02 -6.59 12.51
C GLU A 310 25.82 -5.97 13.20
N LYS A 311 25.97 -4.68 13.57
CA LYS A 311 24.88 -3.83 14.05
C LYS A 311 23.70 -3.93 13.08
N SER A 312 22.47 -4.03 13.62
CA SER A 312 21.23 -3.95 12.83
C SER A 312 21.23 -2.72 11.91
N ASP A 313 20.73 -2.87 10.69
CA ASP A 313 20.68 -1.76 9.73
C ASP A 313 19.85 -0.58 10.24
N VAL A 314 18.79 -0.84 11.02
CA VAL A 314 18.00 0.24 11.65
C VAL A 314 18.85 1.02 12.64
N ARG A 315 19.71 0.35 13.42
CA ARG A 315 20.67 1.02 14.31
C ARG A 315 21.65 1.88 13.52
N LYS A 316 22.19 1.38 12.40
CA LYS A 316 23.09 2.15 11.54
C LYS A 316 22.41 3.41 10.98
N ILE A 317 21.16 3.28 10.52
CA ILE A 317 20.36 4.40 10.01
C ILE A 317 20.13 5.43 11.12
N VAL A 318 19.70 5.01 12.31
CA VAL A 318 19.45 5.92 13.44
C VAL A 318 20.73 6.64 13.87
N GLU A 319 21.84 5.92 14.06
CA GLU A 319 23.13 6.52 14.41
C GLU A 319 23.57 7.54 13.35
N MET A 320 23.40 7.22 12.06
CA MET A 320 23.73 8.12 10.95
C MET A 320 22.84 9.36 10.89
N VAL A 321 21.53 9.21 11.12
CA VAL A 321 20.57 10.32 11.14
C VAL A 321 20.93 11.29 12.25
N VAL A 322 21.22 10.79 13.45
CA VAL A 322 21.61 11.64 14.59
C VAL A 322 22.96 12.31 14.32
N GLN A 323 23.98 11.59 13.83
CA GLN A 323 25.29 12.16 13.51
C GLN A 323 25.25 13.26 12.45
N ARG A 324 24.26 13.22 11.55
CA ARG A 324 24.06 14.22 10.49
C ARG A 324 23.07 15.32 10.88
N ASN A 325 22.64 15.39 12.14
CA ASN A 325 21.62 16.34 12.64
C ASN A 325 20.32 16.28 11.82
N PHE A 326 19.89 15.06 11.48
CA PHE A 326 18.65 14.75 10.77
C PHE A 326 17.50 14.36 11.72
N ASP A 327 17.69 14.50 13.02
CA ASP A 327 16.68 14.32 14.06
C ASP A 327 15.73 15.55 14.16
N PRO A 328 14.50 15.37 14.68
CA PRO A 328 13.90 14.10 15.09
C PRO A 328 13.52 13.22 13.87
N VAL A 329 13.49 11.91 14.08
CA VAL A 329 13.15 10.90 13.06
C VAL A 329 11.96 10.04 13.45
N ILE A 330 11.04 9.83 12.51
CA ILE A 330 9.95 8.86 12.64
C ILE A 330 10.31 7.62 11.83
N VAL A 331 10.32 6.46 12.48
CA VAL A 331 10.56 5.16 11.87
C VAL A 331 9.24 4.41 11.77
N PHE A 332 8.67 4.33 10.57
CA PHE A 332 7.41 3.65 10.31
C PHE A 332 7.59 2.14 10.13
N SER A 333 6.77 1.39 10.86
CA SER A 333 6.57 -0.05 10.68
C SER A 333 5.07 -0.40 10.74
N PHE A 334 4.64 -1.43 10.02
CA PHE A 334 3.21 -1.80 9.91
C PHE A 334 2.77 -2.83 10.96
N SER A 335 3.61 -3.11 11.96
CA SER A 335 3.32 -4.04 13.05
C SER A 335 3.69 -3.44 14.40
N LYS A 336 2.79 -3.60 15.38
CA LYS A 336 3.01 -3.18 16.77
C LYS A 336 4.24 -3.86 17.35
N VAL A 337 4.34 -5.18 17.13
CA VAL A 337 5.45 -6.02 17.58
C VAL A 337 6.77 -5.58 16.95
N ASP A 338 6.75 -5.17 15.69
CA ASP A 338 7.97 -4.67 15.04
C ASP A 338 8.40 -3.31 15.58
N CYS A 339 7.47 -2.41 15.92
CA CYS A 339 7.82 -1.15 16.57
C CYS A 339 8.56 -1.38 17.89
N ASP A 340 8.02 -2.26 18.74
CA ASP A 340 8.64 -2.62 20.02
C ASP A 340 10.00 -3.32 19.85
N ARG A 341 10.09 -4.25 18.88
CA ARG A 341 11.32 -4.98 18.58
C ARG A 341 12.42 -4.02 18.10
N LEU A 342 12.10 -3.15 17.14
CA LEU A 342 13.06 -2.19 16.57
C LEU A 342 13.52 -1.17 17.61
N ALA A 343 12.61 -0.69 18.47
CA ALA A 343 12.99 0.14 19.61
C ALA A 343 13.90 -0.63 20.59
N GLY A 344 13.64 -1.93 20.78
CA GLY A 344 14.47 -2.82 21.57
C GLY A 344 15.86 -3.08 20.99
N GLU A 345 16.10 -2.89 19.69
CA GLU A 345 17.42 -3.06 19.06
C GLU A 345 18.36 -1.87 19.31
N ILE A 346 17.81 -0.70 19.67
CA ILE A 346 18.57 0.53 19.94
C ILE A 346 18.41 1.00 21.39
N TRP A 347 17.99 0.11 22.29
CA TRP A 347 17.69 0.44 23.70
C TRP A 347 18.88 1.03 24.48
N ASP A 348 20.10 0.71 24.05
CA ASP A 348 21.38 1.13 24.63
C ASP A 348 21.88 2.47 24.08
N VAL A 349 21.23 3.00 23.03
CA VAL A 349 21.58 4.29 22.45
C VAL A 349 20.97 5.40 23.30
N ASP A 350 21.81 6.37 23.66
CA ASP A 350 21.45 7.49 24.52
C ASP A 350 21.54 8.81 23.74
N LEU A 351 20.39 9.38 23.41
CA LEU A 351 20.27 10.53 22.49
C LEU A 351 19.96 11.85 23.21
N ASN A 352 19.68 11.80 24.51
CA ASN A 352 19.32 12.97 25.30
C ASN A 352 20.45 13.38 26.24
N THR A 353 20.57 14.69 26.45
CA THR A 353 21.46 15.26 27.46
C THR A 353 20.97 14.97 28.89
N SER A 354 21.84 15.20 29.86
CA SER A 354 21.48 15.05 31.29
C SER A 354 20.38 16.02 31.71
N GLU A 355 20.31 17.20 31.07
CA GLU A 355 19.29 18.22 31.27
C GLU A 355 17.95 17.79 30.67
N GLU A 356 17.95 17.33 29.42
CA GLU A 356 16.74 16.83 28.74
C GLU A 356 16.14 15.65 29.51
N LYS A 357 16.97 14.74 30.04
CA LYS A 357 16.52 13.62 30.89
C LYS A 357 15.74 14.07 32.12
N LYS A 358 16.17 15.14 32.78
CA LYS A 358 15.46 15.67 33.95
C LYS A 358 14.10 16.24 33.57
N VAL A 359 14.03 16.94 32.44
CA VAL A 359 12.77 17.48 31.91
C VAL A 359 11.81 16.34 31.55
N VAL A 360 12.28 15.31 30.84
CA VAL A 360 11.49 14.12 30.52
C VAL A 360 10.95 13.45 31.78
N GLU A 361 11.79 13.27 32.80
CA GLU A 361 11.41 12.63 34.05
C GLU A 361 10.36 13.45 34.84
N MET A 362 10.48 14.78 34.83
CA MET A 362 9.49 15.68 35.42
C MET A 362 8.13 15.55 34.70
N ILE A 363 8.11 15.66 33.36
CA ILE A 363 6.88 15.55 32.57
C ILE A 363 6.24 14.16 32.76
N TYR A 364 7.04 13.10 32.71
CA TYR A 364 6.59 11.74 32.94
C TYR A 364 5.94 11.60 34.33
N THR A 365 6.59 12.11 35.37
CA THR A 365 6.10 12.00 36.75
C THR A 365 4.75 12.70 36.90
N SER A 366 4.63 13.93 36.40
CA SER A 366 3.37 14.68 36.43
C SER A 366 2.25 14.00 35.62
N ALA A 367 2.57 13.38 34.47
CA ALA A 367 1.58 12.66 33.68
C ALA A 367 1.06 11.41 34.40
N ILE A 368 1.96 10.64 35.02
CA ILE A 368 1.64 9.37 35.67
C ILE A 368 1.00 9.56 37.05
N GLU A 369 1.09 10.76 37.65
CA GLU A 369 0.42 11.10 38.91
C GLU A 369 -1.11 10.99 38.86
N VAL A 370 -1.71 11.10 37.67
CA VAL A 370 -3.16 10.92 37.48
C VAL A 370 -3.59 9.45 37.68
N LEU A 371 -2.66 8.50 37.49
CA LEU A 371 -2.94 7.07 37.63
C LEU A 371 -2.99 6.62 39.09
N SER A 372 -3.78 5.57 39.34
CA SER A 372 -3.83 4.88 40.64
C SER A 372 -2.47 4.24 40.97
N ILE A 373 -2.19 4.02 42.26
CA ILE A 373 -0.91 3.44 42.71
C ILE A 373 -0.68 2.04 42.10
N GLU A 374 -1.74 1.29 41.82
CA GLU A 374 -1.67 -0.02 41.18
C GLU A 374 -1.30 0.09 39.70
N ASP A 375 -1.93 1.01 38.97
CA ASP A 375 -1.66 1.25 37.54
C ASP A 375 -0.23 1.76 37.30
N ARG A 376 0.32 2.54 38.24
CA ARG A 376 1.72 3.02 38.18
C ARG A 376 2.74 1.88 38.23
N LYS A 377 2.38 0.70 38.76
CA LYS A 377 3.25 -0.47 38.86
C LYS A 377 3.20 -1.37 37.64
N LEU A 378 2.35 -1.06 36.64
CA LEU A 378 2.29 -1.83 35.41
C LEU A 378 3.66 -1.84 34.71
N ASN A 379 4.04 -2.99 34.15
CA ASN A 379 5.33 -3.17 33.50
C ASN A 379 5.54 -2.21 32.32
N GLU A 380 4.48 -1.92 31.56
CA GLU A 380 4.53 -0.97 30.43
C GLU A 380 4.84 0.45 30.91
N VAL A 381 4.20 0.89 31.99
CA VAL A 381 4.41 2.21 32.61
C VAL A 381 5.83 2.32 33.15
N THR A 382 6.31 1.32 33.90
CA THR A 382 7.66 1.38 34.48
C THR A 382 8.78 1.28 33.43
N SER A 383 8.60 0.45 32.40
CA SER A 383 9.65 0.21 31.40
C SER A 383 9.81 1.32 30.36
N ILE A 384 8.75 2.09 30.08
CA ILE A 384 8.80 3.17 29.07
C ILE A 384 9.67 4.34 29.53
N LEU A 385 9.72 4.65 30.84
CA LEU A 385 10.48 5.78 31.39
C LEU A 385 11.95 5.76 30.97
N GLU A 386 12.62 4.60 31.11
CA GLU A 386 14.03 4.47 30.76
C GLU A 386 14.29 4.68 29.25
N ARG A 387 13.31 4.34 28.39
CA ARG A 387 13.43 4.53 26.94
C ARG A 387 13.24 5.99 26.55
N VAL A 388 12.18 6.63 27.06
CA VAL A 388 11.89 8.03 26.75
C VAL A 388 12.96 8.97 27.32
N LYS A 389 13.58 8.63 28.46
CA LYS A 389 14.73 9.37 29.00
C LYS A 389 15.91 9.37 28.03
N ARG A 390 16.13 8.30 27.28
CA ARG A 390 17.17 8.21 26.25
C ARG A 390 16.79 8.86 24.91
N GLY A 391 15.60 9.45 24.81
CA GLY A 391 15.11 10.09 23.58
C GLY A 391 14.55 9.11 22.55
N VAL A 392 14.19 7.88 22.97
CA VAL A 392 13.61 6.85 22.11
C VAL A 392 12.16 6.59 22.51
N GLY A 393 11.22 6.83 21.59
CA GLY A 393 9.79 6.61 21.78
C GLY A 393 9.23 5.49 20.92
N VAL A 394 8.08 4.94 21.33
CA VAL A 394 7.26 4.00 20.56
C VAL A 394 5.84 4.55 20.49
N HIS A 395 5.14 4.38 19.37
CA HIS A 395 3.75 4.81 19.20
C HIS A 395 2.95 3.82 18.36
N HIS A 396 1.97 3.14 18.99
CA HIS A 396 1.01 2.32 18.28
C HIS A 396 -0.29 2.16 19.07
N SER A 397 -1.34 1.64 18.41
CA SER A 397 -2.67 1.46 19.01
C SER A 397 -2.76 0.40 20.13
N GLY A 398 -1.63 -0.20 20.52
CA GLY A 398 -1.54 -1.19 21.59
C GLY A 398 -1.08 -0.59 22.92
N MET A 399 -0.58 0.64 22.90
CA MET A 399 -0.10 1.33 24.10
C MET A 399 -1.27 1.86 24.93
N LEU A 400 -1.06 1.97 26.24
CA LEU A 400 -1.99 2.67 27.11
C LEU A 400 -2.23 4.11 26.62
N PRO A 401 -3.48 4.61 26.57
CA PRO A 401 -3.79 5.94 26.05
C PRO A 401 -2.96 7.06 26.69
N ILE A 402 -2.73 6.98 28.01
CA ILE A 402 -1.91 7.96 28.74
C ILE A 402 -0.44 7.95 28.31
N LEU A 403 0.13 6.79 28.03
CA LEU A 403 1.52 6.65 27.56
C LEU A 403 1.66 7.09 26.10
N LYS A 404 0.62 6.86 25.31
CA LYS A 404 0.53 7.37 23.95
C LYS A 404 0.53 8.90 23.95
N GLU A 405 -0.36 9.54 24.72
CA GLU A 405 -0.40 11.01 24.87
C GLU A 405 0.94 11.56 25.40
N LEU A 406 1.56 10.89 26.37
CA LEU A 406 2.88 11.28 26.88
C LEU A 406 3.95 11.23 25.78
N THR A 407 3.98 10.17 24.97
CA THR A 407 4.94 10.05 23.87
C THR A 407 4.73 11.15 22.83
N GLU A 408 3.46 11.46 22.51
CA GLU A 408 3.10 12.55 21.60
C GLU A 408 3.59 13.90 22.14
N LEU A 409 3.39 14.19 23.42
CA LEU A 409 3.87 15.39 24.08
C LEU A 409 5.40 15.50 24.06
N LEU A 410 6.11 14.44 24.48
CA LEU A 410 7.57 14.44 24.50
C LEU A 410 8.17 14.57 23.09
N PHE A 411 7.49 14.06 22.06
CA PHE A 411 7.90 14.24 20.68
C PHE A 411 7.71 15.69 20.19
N GLN A 412 6.59 16.32 20.54
CA GLN A 412 6.31 17.73 20.21
C GLN A 412 7.30 18.69 20.89
N GLU A 413 7.67 18.41 22.14
CA GLU A 413 8.69 19.18 22.89
C GLU A 413 10.13 18.92 22.41
N GLY A 414 10.33 18.05 21.41
CA GLY A 414 11.65 17.73 20.86
C GLY A 414 12.53 16.89 21.79
N LEU A 415 11.95 16.28 22.83
CA LEU A 415 12.64 15.43 23.80
C LEU A 415 12.78 13.98 23.32
N LEU A 416 12.04 13.58 22.28
CA LEU A 416 12.22 12.31 21.59
C LEU A 416 12.90 12.55 20.24
N LYS A 417 14.12 12.04 20.08
CA LYS A 417 14.90 12.16 18.85
C LYS A 417 14.54 11.06 17.85
N VAL A 418 14.10 9.90 18.32
CA VAL A 418 13.68 8.76 17.50
C VAL A 418 12.30 8.28 17.97
N LEU A 419 11.37 8.13 17.05
CA LEU A 419 10.04 7.60 17.31
C LEU A 419 9.74 6.42 16.38
N PHE A 420 9.54 5.24 16.95
CA PHE A 420 9.03 4.08 16.20
C PHE A 420 7.52 4.10 16.20
N ALA A 421 6.89 4.19 15.03
CA ALA A 421 5.45 4.39 14.96
C ALA A 421 4.78 3.48 13.93
N THR A 422 3.54 3.09 14.22
CA THR A 422 2.65 2.54 13.19
C THR A 422 2.07 3.63 12.31
N GLU A 423 1.52 3.25 11.16
CA GLU A 423 0.85 4.15 10.20
C GLU A 423 -0.15 5.11 10.86
N THR A 424 -0.82 4.68 11.92
CA THR A 424 -1.77 5.49 12.71
C THR A 424 -1.19 6.80 13.25
N PHE A 425 0.13 6.93 13.34
CA PHE A 425 0.79 8.18 13.72
C PHE A 425 0.87 9.18 12.55
N SER A 426 0.99 8.68 11.32
CA SER A 426 0.95 9.51 10.12
C SER A 426 -0.43 10.10 9.86
N THR A 427 -1.46 9.54 10.51
CA THR A 427 -2.85 9.93 10.32
C THR A 427 -3.32 10.85 11.43
N GLY A 428 -3.72 12.08 11.08
CA GLY A 428 -4.52 12.91 11.96
C GLY A 428 -3.84 13.52 13.19
N LEU A 429 -2.51 13.63 13.28
CA LEU A 429 -1.87 14.47 14.31
C LEU A 429 -0.83 15.39 13.65
N ASN A 430 -0.70 16.65 14.08
CA ASN A 430 0.27 17.58 13.50
C ASN A 430 1.66 17.42 14.13
N MET A 431 2.29 16.26 13.97
CA MET A 431 3.63 15.95 14.51
C MET A 431 4.62 15.68 13.38
N PRO A 432 5.21 16.74 12.79
CA PRO A 432 6.25 16.59 11.77
C PRO A 432 7.62 16.26 12.38
N ALA A 433 8.43 15.52 11.62
CA ALA A 433 9.82 15.19 11.90
C ALA A 433 10.73 15.80 10.84
N LYS A 434 12.03 15.86 11.09
CA LYS A 434 12.99 16.21 10.02
C LYS A 434 13.17 15.05 9.05
N THR A 435 13.17 13.83 9.58
CA THR A 435 13.37 12.59 8.80
C THR A 435 12.26 11.58 9.00
N VAL A 436 11.90 10.86 7.94
CA VAL A 436 11.02 9.69 7.97
C VAL A 436 11.76 8.48 7.42
N VAL A 437 11.68 7.34 8.10
CA VAL A 437 12.27 6.07 7.67
C VAL A 437 11.17 5.02 7.52
N PHE A 438 11.16 4.32 6.39
CA PHE A 438 10.31 3.15 6.16
C PHE A 438 11.16 1.90 6.31
N THR A 439 10.89 1.10 7.34
CA THR A 439 11.64 -0.17 7.54
C THR A 439 11.12 -1.30 6.68
N ASN A 440 9.87 -1.20 6.25
CA ASN A 440 9.19 -2.13 5.36
C ASN A 440 8.10 -1.33 4.61
N VAL A 441 7.68 -1.81 3.45
CA VAL A 441 6.57 -1.25 2.66
C VAL A 441 5.51 -2.29 2.30
N ARG A 442 5.52 -3.42 3.01
CA ARG A 442 4.50 -4.46 2.95
C ARG A 442 3.56 -4.34 4.14
N LYS A 443 2.26 -4.22 3.88
CA LYS A 443 1.20 -4.01 4.86
C LYS A 443 0.18 -5.15 4.79
N PHE A 444 -0.33 -5.59 5.94
CA PHE A 444 -1.46 -6.51 6.02
C PHE A 444 -2.76 -5.71 6.08
N ASP A 445 -3.70 -6.00 5.19
CA ASP A 445 -4.99 -5.29 5.10
C ASP A 445 -6.15 -6.03 5.78
N GLY A 446 -5.86 -7.07 6.57
CA GLY A 446 -6.85 -7.95 7.18
C GLY A 446 -7.05 -9.28 6.44
N GLY A 447 -6.74 -9.32 5.13
CA GLY A 447 -6.83 -10.54 4.33
C GLY A 447 -5.49 -10.95 3.73
N THR A 448 -4.78 -10.02 3.10
CA THR A 448 -3.54 -10.31 2.37
C THR A 448 -2.45 -9.29 2.69
N PHE A 449 -1.21 -9.68 2.46
CA PHE A 449 -0.10 -8.75 2.50
C PHE A 449 0.07 -8.09 1.13
N ARG A 450 -0.17 -6.79 1.07
CA ARG A 450 -0.01 -5.94 -0.12
C ARG A 450 1.11 -4.91 0.06
N TRP A 451 1.50 -4.30 -1.05
CA TRP A 451 2.39 -3.14 -1.03
C TRP A 451 1.63 -1.87 -0.62
N VAL A 452 2.34 -0.95 0.03
CA VAL A 452 1.87 0.40 0.35
C VAL A 452 1.56 1.16 -0.94
N SER A 453 0.42 1.84 -1.01
CA SER A 453 0.06 2.66 -2.18
C SER A 453 0.89 3.93 -2.24
N SER A 454 0.95 4.58 -3.40
CA SER A 454 1.61 5.87 -3.55
C SER A 454 0.96 6.95 -2.66
N GLY A 455 -0.37 6.96 -2.52
CA GLY A 455 -1.05 7.87 -1.60
C GLY A 455 -0.71 7.65 -0.12
N GLU A 456 -0.68 6.39 0.34
CA GLU A 456 -0.23 6.04 1.71
C GLU A 456 1.23 6.47 1.93
N TYR A 457 2.10 6.23 0.94
CA TYR A 457 3.50 6.66 0.99
C TYR A 457 3.65 8.18 1.08
N ILE A 458 2.90 8.94 0.27
CA ILE A 458 2.89 10.42 0.29
C ILE A 458 2.42 10.96 1.65
N GLN A 459 1.42 10.32 2.27
CA GLN A 459 0.92 10.71 3.59
C GLN A 459 1.97 10.51 4.69
N MET A 460 2.61 9.34 4.73
CA MET A 460 3.65 9.02 5.71
C MET A 460 4.93 9.82 5.49
N SER A 461 5.42 9.87 4.26
CA SER A 461 6.62 10.67 3.91
C SER A 461 6.39 12.16 4.08
N GLY A 462 5.13 12.61 3.96
CA GLY A 462 4.74 13.99 4.20
C GLY A 462 4.92 14.48 5.64
N ARG A 463 5.26 13.59 6.58
CA ARG A 463 5.67 13.93 7.94
C ARG A 463 7.13 14.40 8.04
N ALA A 464 7.94 14.19 6.99
CA ALA A 464 9.29 14.73 6.92
C ALA A 464 9.28 16.23 6.54
N GLY A 465 10.17 16.99 7.15
CA GLY A 465 10.32 18.43 6.96
C GLY A 465 9.38 19.26 7.82
N ARG A 466 9.92 19.96 8.81
CA ARG A 466 9.18 20.88 9.68
C ARG A 466 9.22 22.30 9.10
N ARG A 467 8.04 22.86 8.82
CA ARG A 467 7.89 24.22 8.28
C ARG A 467 8.56 25.23 9.23
N GLY A 468 9.50 26.02 8.70
CA GLY A 468 10.21 27.06 9.44
C GLY A 468 11.41 26.58 10.27
N LEU A 469 11.63 25.27 10.41
CA LEU A 469 12.78 24.70 11.13
C LEU A 469 13.75 23.95 10.21
N ASP A 470 13.22 23.29 9.18
CA ASP A 470 14.01 22.49 8.26
C ASP A 470 13.93 23.06 6.83
N ASP A 471 15.08 23.17 6.16
CA ASP A 471 15.16 23.54 4.74
C ASP A 471 14.55 22.47 3.83
N LYS A 472 14.62 21.21 4.26
CA LYS A 472 14.13 20.03 3.53
C LYS A 472 13.84 18.87 4.46
N GLY A 473 12.89 18.03 4.06
CA GLY A 473 12.58 16.75 4.70
C GLY A 473 13.36 15.60 4.06
N VAL A 474 13.86 14.69 4.89
CA VAL A 474 14.58 13.50 4.42
C VAL A 474 13.69 12.27 4.57
N VAL A 475 13.55 11.49 3.51
CA VAL A 475 12.76 10.25 3.52
C VAL A 475 13.68 9.09 3.14
N ILE A 476 13.77 8.06 3.98
CA ILE A 476 14.63 6.90 3.76
C ILE A 476 13.76 5.66 3.64
N LEU A 477 13.85 4.96 2.51
CA LEU A 477 13.21 3.68 2.27
C LEU A 477 14.23 2.56 2.40
N MET A 478 14.05 1.67 3.38
CA MET A 478 14.80 0.41 3.43
C MET A 478 14.28 -0.52 2.34
N LEU A 479 15.15 -0.84 1.38
CA LEU A 479 14.82 -1.74 0.28
C LEU A 479 15.23 -3.16 0.65
N ASP A 480 14.27 -4.08 0.59
CA ASP A 480 14.50 -5.51 0.70
C ASP A 480 14.40 -6.18 -0.69
N ALA A 481 14.91 -7.40 -0.83
CA ALA A 481 14.88 -8.12 -2.10
C ALA A 481 13.52 -8.74 -2.46
N LYS A 482 12.50 -8.50 -1.63
CA LYS A 482 11.12 -8.94 -1.91
C LYS A 482 10.39 -7.88 -2.73
N LEU A 483 10.75 -6.61 -2.58
CA LEU A 483 10.17 -5.51 -3.33
C LEU A 483 10.75 -5.47 -4.76
N ASP A 484 9.89 -5.67 -5.74
CA ASP A 484 10.31 -5.54 -7.13
C ASP A 484 10.61 -4.06 -7.48
N PRO A 485 11.61 -3.79 -8.32
CA PRO A 485 12.01 -2.42 -8.65
C PRO A 485 10.90 -1.57 -9.29
N ALA A 486 9.98 -2.18 -10.02
CA ALA A 486 8.88 -1.48 -10.69
C ALA A 486 7.85 -0.97 -9.67
N THR A 487 7.47 -1.81 -8.70
CA THR A 487 6.60 -1.43 -7.58
C THR A 487 7.24 -0.34 -6.73
N ALA A 488 8.53 -0.43 -6.41
CA ALA A 488 9.23 0.62 -5.67
C ALA A 488 9.20 1.96 -6.43
N LYS A 489 9.44 1.94 -7.75
CA LYS A 489 9.40 3.13 -8.61
C LYS A 489 7.99 3.73 -8.67
N ASN A 490 6.96 2.89 -8.79
CA ASN A 490 5.56 3.33 -8.79
C ASN A 490 5.14 3.92 -7.43
N MET A 491 5.58 3.33 -6.32
CA MET A 491 5.33 3.89 -4.98
C MET A 491 6.00 5.26 -4.79
N LEU A 492 7.25 5.42 -5.24
CA LEU A 492 8.01 6.68 -5.11
C LEU A 492 7.53 7.79 -6.05
N ARG A 493 7.09 7.44 -7.27
CA ARG A 493 6.67 8.41 -8.31
C ARG A 493 5.16 8.57 -8.45
N GLY A 494 4.39 7.66 -7.86
CA GLY A 494 2.97 7.53 -8.17
C GLY A 494 2.17 8.73 -7.71
N ALA A 495 1.06 8.95 -8.41
CA ALA A 495 0.11 9.99 -8.07
C ALA A 495 -0.59 9.69 -6.73
N PRO A 496 -1.12 10.71 -6.04
CA PRO A 496 -2.03 10.49 -4.92
C PRO A 496 -3.23 9.63 -5.35
N ASP A 497 -3.75 8.82 -4.42
CA ASP A 497 -4.87 7.94 -4.71
C ASP A 497 -6.14 8.76 -5.02
N THR A 498 -6.93 8.28 -5.98
CA THR A 498 -8.24 8.85 -6.30
C THR A 498 -9.23 8.57 -5.16
N LEU A 499 -10.09 9.55 -4.86
CA LEU A 499 -11.11 9.42 -3.81
C LEU A 499 -12.33 8.66 -4.36
N TYR A 500 -12.39 7.35 -4.10
CA TYR A 500 -13.57 6.54 -4.37
C TYR A 500 -14.40 6.34 -3.12
N SER A 501 -15.73 6.30 -3.30
CA SER A 501 -16.65 5.97 -2.22
C SER A 501 -16.59 4.49 -1.86
N GLU A 502 -16.51 4.20 -0.57
CA GLU A 502 -16.69 2.87 0.02
C GLU A 502 -18.11 2.70 0.63
N PHE A 503 -19.08 3.48 0.14
CA PHE A 503 -20.46 3.42 0.64
C PHE A 503 -21.06 2.01 0.52
N HIS A 504 -21.63 1.51 1.61
CA HIS A 504 -22.32 0.23 1.68
C HIS A 504 -23.44 0.28 2.71
N LEU A 505 -24.45 -0.57 2.56
CA LEU A 505 -25.58 -0.61 3.47
C LEU A 505 -25.19 -1.28 4.80
N THR A 506 -25.62 -0.68 5.91
CA THR A 506 -25.50 -1.26 7.25
C THR A 506 -26.87 -1.35 7.93
N TYR A 507 -27.06 -2.36 8.79
CA TYR A 507 -28.32 -2.51 9.53
C TYR A 507 -28.64 -1.28 10.40
N ALA A 508 -27.64 -0.68 11.03
CA ALA A 508 -27.82 0.50 11.86
C ALA A 508 -28.35 1.68 11.05
N MET A 509 -27.83 1.89 9.83
CA MET A 509 -28.33 2.91 8.91
C MET A 509 -29.80 2.65 8.57
N LEU A 510 -30.13 1.45 8.07
CA LEU A 510 -31.51 1.11 7.68
C LEU A 510 -32.50 1.31 8.84
N LEU A 511 -32.15 0.84 10.04
CA LEU A 511 -33.01 0.98 11.23
C LEU A 511 -33.17 2.43 11.68
N ASN A 512 -32.14 3.26 11.55
CA ASN A 512 -32.25 4.68 11.89
C ASN A 512 -33.07 5.44 10.85
N MET A 513 -32.98 5.08 9.57
CA MET A 513 -33.82 5.69 8.54
C MET A 513 -35.28 5.31 8.71
N LEU A 514 -35.58 4.04 9.00
CA LEU A 514 -36.95 3.60 9.28
C LEU A 514 -37.60 4.27 10.50
N LYS A 515 -36.79 4.86 11.40
CA LYS A 515 -37.30 5.62 12.55
C LYS A 515 -37.70 7.06 12.21
N VAL A 516 -37.21 7.61 11.10
CA VAL A 516 -37.47 8.99 10.69
C VAL A 516 -38.51 8.94 9.58
N GLU A 517 -39.72 9.47 9.83
CA GLU A 517 -40.88 9.30 8.93
C GLU A 517 -40.62 9.76 7.47
N ASP A 518 -39.79 10.79 7.29
CA ASP A 518 -39.46 11.35 5.96
C ASP A 518 -38.13 10.82 5.37
N ALA A 519 -37.43 9.90 6.06
CA ALA A 519 -36.15 9.36 5.58
C ALA A 519 -36.34 8.04 4.83
N SER A 520 -36.01 8.05 3.54
CA SER A 520 -35.96 6.83 2.71
C SER A 520 -34.51 6.37 2.51
N PRO A 521 -34.18 5.11 2.82
CA PRO A 521 -32.89 4.50 2.45
C PRO A 521 -32.57 4.62 0.97
N GLU A 522 -33.58 4.51 0.11
CA GLU A 522 -33.47 4.65 -1.34
C GLU A 522 -33.01 6.05 -1.73
N GLU A 523 -33.53 7.09 -1.06
CA GLU A 523 -33.13 8.47 -1.34
C GLU A 523 -31.69 8.76 -0.91
N LEU A 524 -31.25 8.20 0.23
CA LEU A 524 -29.85 8.29 0.64
C LEU A 524 -28.93 7.56 -0.35
N MET A 525 -29.31 6.36 -0.80
CA MET A 525 -28.55 5.62 -1.81
C MET A 525 -28.43 6.41 -3.12
N LYS A 526 -29.51 7.05 -3.58
CA LYS A 526 -29.46 7.89 -4.78
C LYS A 526 -28.52 9.09 -4.65
N ARG A 527 -28.48 9.71 -3.47
CA ARG A 527 -27.63 10.87 -3.18
C ARG A 527 -26.20 10.49 -2.76
N SER A 528 -25.91 9.19 -2.65
CA SER A 528 -24.58 8.67 -2.30
C SER A 528 -23.54 9.09 -3.34
N TYR A 529 -22.31 9.33 -2.88
CA TYR A 529 -21.17 9.61 -3.75
C TYR A 529 -20.85 8.39 -4.62
N ARG A 530 -21.06 7.16 -4.10
CA ARG A 530 -20.91 5.93 -4.89
C ARG A 530 -21.84 5.90 -6.10
N GLN A 531 -23.11 6.25 -5.92
CA GLN A 531 -24.08 6.31 -7.01
C GLN A 531 -23.71 7.42 -8.00
N PHE A 532 -23.32 8.58 -7.51
CA PHE A 532 -22.83 9.69 -8.35
C PHE A 532 -21.64 9.28 -9.23
N GLN A 533 -20.65 8.60 -8.66
CA GLN A 533 -19.48 8.11 -9.41
C GLN A 533 -19.88 7.09 -10.48
N ALA A 534 -20.80 6.18 -10.17
CA ALA A 534 -21.31 5.20 -11.13
C ALA A 534 -22.04 5.87 -12.31
N GLU A 535 -22.91 6.85 -12.02
CA GLU A 535 -23.65 7.60 -13.04
C GLU A 535 -22.71 8.45 -13.91
N ARG A 536 -21.68 9.05 -13.32
CA ARG A 536 -20.67 9.83 -14.05
C ARG A 536 -19.80 8.96 -14.97
N ALA A 537 -19.50 7.73 -14.56
CA ALA A 537 -18.68 6.80 -15.35
C ALA A 537 -19.45 6.17 -16.52
N LEU A 538 -20.78 6.08 -16.42
CA LEU A 538 -21.64 5.36 -17.37
C LEU A 538 -21.46 5.80 -18.84
N PRO A 539 -21.47 7.10 -19.19
CA PRO A 539 -21.31 7.49 -20.59
C PRO A 539 -19.96 7.08 -21.20
N GLY A 540 -18.89 7.13 -20.40
CA GLY A 540 -17.56 6.68 -20.85
C GLY A 540 -17.50 5.18 -21.09
N LEU A 541 -18.20 4.40 -20.27
CA LEU A 541 -18.33 2.96 -20.46
C LEU A 541 -19.18 2.62 -21.68
N GLU A 542 -20.26 3.35 -21.94
CA GLU A 542 -21.09 3.18 -23.15
C GLU A 542 -20.29 3.44 -24.44
N VAL A 543 -19.47 4.50 -24.46
CA VAL A 543 -18.57 4.78 -25.61
C VAL A 543 -17.54 3.66 -25.78
N LYS A 544 -16.96 3.15 -24.69
CA LYS A 544 -15.99 2.06 -24.74
C LYS A 544 -16.62 0.75 -25.22
N LEU A 545 -17.85 0.46 -24.78
CA LEU A 545 -18.62 -0.69 -25.24
C LEU A 545 -18.85 -0.60 -26.75
N ALA A 546 -19.37 0.53 -27.22
CA ALA A 546 -19.60 0.76 -28.65
C ALA A 546 -18.31 0.63 -29.49
N ALA A 547 -17.18 1.09 -28.98
CA ALA A 547 -15.88 0.95 -29.65
C ALA A 547 -15.43 -0.51 -29.75
N LEU A 548 -15.57 -1.29 -28.68
CA LEU A 548 -15.22 -2.71 -28.66
C LEU A 548 -16.18 -3.56 -29.50
N GLU A 549 -17.47 -3.21 -29.53
CA GLU A 549 -18.45 -3.84 -30.41
C GLU A 549 -18.11 -3.59 -31.88
N ALA A 550 -17.72 -2.37 -32.25
CA ALA A 550 -17.25 -2.05 -33.60
C ALA A 550 -15.95 -2.79 -33.95
N GLU A 551 -15.02 -2.91 -33.00
CA GLU A 551 -13.76 -3.65 -33.20
C GLU A 551 -14.03 -5.15 -33.39
N LYS A 552 -14.99 -5.71 -32.64
CA LYS A 552 -15.47 -7.10 -32.83
C LYS A 552 -16.12 -7.29 -34.21
N GLU A 553 -17.00 -6.38 -34.63
CA GLU A 553 -17.67 -6.46 -35.93
C GLU A 553 -16.71 -6.28 -37.12
N ALA A 554 -15.60 -5.55 -36.93
CA ALA A 554 -14.56 -5.39 -37.93
C ALA A 554 -13.73 -6.67 -38.16
N VAL A 555 -13.66 -7.57 -37.17
CA VAL A 555 -12.97 -8.86 -37.30
C VAL A 555 -13.89 -9.81 -38.06
N GLN A 556 -13.66 -9.93 -39.37
CA GLN A 556 -14.34 -10.93 -40.20
C GLN A 556 -13.54 -12.23 -40.23
N ILE A 557 -14.16 -13.32 -39.76
CA ILE A 557 -13.58 -14.65 -39.76
C ILE A 557 -14.36 -15.49 -40.77
N ASP A 558 -13.68 -15.96 -41.81
CA ASP A 558 -14.25 -16.91 -42.76
C ASP A 558 -14.59 -18.22 -42.04
N GLU A 559 -15.81 -18.74 -42.27
CA GLU A 559 -16.31 -19.96 -41.63
C GLU A 559 -16.22 -19.92 -40.09
N GLU A 560 -16.65 -18.81 -39.47
CA GLU A 560 -16.57 -18.58 -38.01
C GLU A 560 -17.04 -19.77 -37.16
N GLU A 561 -18.16 -20.43 -37.53
CA GLU A 561 -18.64 -21.63 -36.81
C GLU A 561 -17.65 -22.80 -36.86
N SER A 562 -17.01 -23.05 -38.01
CA SER A 562 -16.00 -24.10 -38.17
C SER A 562 -14.74 -23.77 -37.36
N VAL A 563 -14.32 -22.50 -37.39
CA VAL A 563 -13.15 -22.02 -36.64
C VAL A 563 -13.40 -22.07 -35.13
N GLU A 564 -14.59 -21.69 -34.68
CA GLU A 564 -15.00 -21.80 -33.27
C GLU A 564 -15.00 -23.27 -32.82
N GLN A 565 -15.59 -24.16 -33.63
CA GLN A 565 -15.57 -25.60 -33.36
C GLN A 565 -14.14 -26.15 -33.30
N TYR A 566 -13.29 -25.80 -34.26
CA TYR A 566 -11.88 -26.23 -34.28
C TYR A 566 -11.11 -25.74 -33.05
N ASN A 567 -11.27 -24.46 -32.69
CA ASN A 567 -10.65 -23.89 -31.49
C ASN A 567 -11.17 -24.56 -30.21
N SER A 568 -12.48 -24.82 -30.13
CA SER A 568 -13.08 -25.52 -28.98
C SER A 568 -12.51 -26.94 -28.82
N LEU A 569 -12.33 -27.65 -29.93
CA LEU A 569 -11.71 -28.97 -29.97
C LEU A 569 -10.23 -28.92 -29.58
N GLN A 570 -9.48 -27.92 -30.07
CA GLN A 570 -8.08 -27.72 -29.66
C GLN A 570 -7.97 -27.45 -28.15
N VAL A 571 -8.80 -26.56 -27.60
CA VAL A 571 -8.82 -26.26 -26.15
C VAL A 571 -9.19 -27.52 -25.34
N GLN A 572 -10.17 -28.29 -25.80
CA GLN A 572 -10.56 -29.54 -25.18
C GLN A 572 -9.44 -30.59 -25.24
N GLU A 573 -8.77 -30.73 -26.39
CA GLU A 573 -7.63 -31.63 -26.57
C GLU A 573 -6.49 -31.24 -25.62
N ARG A 574 -6.13 -29.95 -25.54
CA ARG A 574 -5.10 -29.44 -24.62
C ARG A 574 -5.44 -29.79 -23.17
N LYS A 575 -6.70 -29.58 -22.76
CA LYS A 575 -7.17 -29.94 -21.41
C LYS A 575 -7.10 -31.44 -21.14
N LEU A 576 -7.49 -32.27 -22.11
CA LEU A 576 -7.41 -33.73 -21.98
C LEU A 576 -5.97 -34.23 -21.94
N ARG A 577 -5.07 -33.68 -22.77
CA ARG A 577 -3.64 -33.99 -22.75
C ARG A 577 -2.99 -33.61 -21.42
N ALA A 578 -3.33 -32.44 -20.86
CA ALA A 578 -2.87 -32.03 -19.55
C ALA A 578 -3.34 -33.01 -18.46
N GLY A 579 -4.64 -33.37 -18.45
CA GLY A 579 -5.18 -34.37 -17.52
C GLY A 579 -4.56 -35.76 -17.67
N TYR A 580 -4.28 -36.19 -18.91
CA TYR A 580 -3.56 -37.43 -19.20
C TYR A 580 -2.14 -37.38 -18.63
N ARG A 581 -1.42 -36.28 -18.86
CA ARG A 581 -0.07 -36.07 -18.33
C ARG A 581 -0.06 -36.13 -16.81
N ASP A 582 -0.97 -35.44 -16.14
CA ASP A 582 -1.05 -35.42 -14.67
C ASP A 582 -1.29 -36.84 -14.11
N ALA A 583 -2.14 -37.62 -14.77
CA ALA A 583 -2.38 -39.01 -14.41
C ALA A 583 -1.15 -39.91 -14.61
N VAL A 584 -0.41 -39.75 -15.72
CA VAL A 584 0.80 -40.53 -16.01
C VAL A 584 1.97 -40.14 -15.10
N MET A 585 2.12 -38.84 -14.85
CA MET A 585 3.19 -38.27 -14.03
C MET A 585 2.90 -38.31 -12.53
N THR A 586 1.77 -38.89 -12.13
CA THR A 586 1.49 -39.16 -10.72
C THR A 586 2.65 -39.98 -10.11
N PRO A 587 3.21 -39.59 -8.95
CA PRO A 587 4.43 -40.20 -8.39
C PRO A 587 4.39 -41.72 -8.30
N ARG A 588 3.21 -42.30 -8.02
CA ARG A 588 3.00 -43.75 -7.95
C ARG A 588 3.36 -44.47 -9.26
N TYR A 589 3.10 -43.86 -10.41
CA TYR A 589 3.28 -44.46 -11.72
C TYR A 589 4.60 -44.06 -12.37
N ALA A 590 5.03 -42.81 -12.22
CA ALA A 590 6.23 -42.29 -12.89
C ALA A 590 7.54 -42.66 -12.19
N VAL A 591 7.59 -42.63 -10.84
CA VAL A 591 8.83 -42.84 -10.07
C VAL A 591 9.57 -44.15 -10.41
N PRO A 592 8.90 -45.31 -10.61
CA PRO A 592 9.57 -46.54 -11.01
C PRO A 592 10.38 -46.44 -12.31
N PHE A 593 10.06 -45.48 -13.19
CA PHE A 593 10.69 -45.29 -14.49
C PHE A 593 11.75 -44.17 -14.53
N LEU A 594 11.93 -43.42 -13.44
CA LEU A 594 12.94 -42.36 -13.28
C LEU A 594 14.34 -42.92 -12.96
N GLN A 595 14.77 -43.97 -13.65
CA GLN A 595 16.11 -44.51 -13.45
C GLN A 595 17.18 -43.57 -14.02
N PRO A 596 18.39 -43.49 -13.43
CA PRO A 596 19.47 -42.68 -13.99
C PRO A 596 19.73 -42.98 -15.47
N GLY A 597 19.93 -41.93 -16.24
CA GLY A 597 20.07 -41.95 -17.70
C GLY A 597 18.75 -41.94 -18.48
N ARG A 598 17.59 -42.07 -17.83
CA ARG A 598 16.28 -42.00 -18.51
C ARG A 598 16.11 -40.64 -19.19
N LEU A 599 15.72 -40.65 -20.46
CA LEU A 599 15.41 -39.39 -21.16
C LEU A 599 14.01 -38.90 -20.78
N VAL A 600 13.91 -37.61 -20.49
CA VAL A 600 12.68 -36.94 -20.09
C VAL A 600 12.51 -35.64 -20.85
N ARG A 601 11.27 -35.29 -21.18
CA ARG A 601 10.95 -34.03 -21.86
C ARG A 601 10.45 -33.01 -20.83
N ILE A 602 11.19 -31.92 -20.67
CA ILE A 602 10.98 -30.87 -19.68
C ILE A 602 10.19 -29.72 -20.32
N LEU A 603 9.15 -29.25 -19.63
CA LEU A 603 8.39 -28.08 -20.05
C LEU A 603 9.03 -26.77 -19.55
N PRO A 604 8.84 -25.65 -20.26
CA PRO A 604 9.24 -24.33 -19.77
C PRO A 604 8.58 -24.01 -18.40
N PRO A 605 9.26 -23.27 -17.51
CA PRO A 605 8.68 -22.84 -16.24
C PRO A 605 7.44 -21.97 -16.46
N GLY A 606 6.35 -22.26 -15.73
CA GLY A 606 5.13 -21.42 -15.71
C GLY A 606 4.08 -21.74 -16.77
N ASP A 607 4.40 -22.56 -17.77
CA ASP A 607 3.46 -22.88 -18.85
C ASP A 607 2.70 -24.18 -18.54
N LYS A 608 1.66 -24.09 -17.72
CA LYS A 608 0.83 -25.24 -17.35
C LYS A 608 -0.16 -25.68 -18.43
N GLY A 609 -0.20 -25.02 -19.60
CA GLY A 609 -1.03 -25.53 -20.70
C GLY A 609 -1.34 -24.63 -21.89
N ILE A 610 -0.53 -23.61 -22.22
CA ILE A 610 -0.91 -22.71 -23.33
C ILE A 610 -0.17 -23.06 -24.63
N ASP A 611 1.13 -23.36 -24.64
CA ASP A 611 1.85 -23.64 -25.89
C ASP A 611 2.49 -25.04 -25.93
N ASP A 612 1.66 -26.07 -26.13
CA ASP A 612 2.12 -27.38 -26.65
C ASP A 612 2.32 -27.33 -28.19
N GLU A 613 1.95 -26.21 -28.82
CA GLU A 613 2.19 -25.89 -30.23
C GLU A 613 3.61 -25.31 -30.39
N LEU A 614 4.44 -25.99 -31.19
CA LEU A 614 5.84 -25.69 -31.51
C LEU A 614 6.89 -25.98 -30.41
N GLY A 615 7.14 -27.26 -30.12
CA GLY A 615 8.51 -27.72 -29.86
C GLY A 615 9.28 -27.12 -28.66
N ALA A 616 8.61 -26.41 -27.75
CA ALA A 616 9.26 -25.63 -26.70
C ALA A 616 9.82 -26.47 -25.53
N GLY A 617 9.37 -27.72 -25.39
CA GLY A 617 9.90 -28.65 -24.38
C GLY A 617 11.25 -29.25 -24.78
N ALA A 618 12.23 -29.21 -23.87
CA ALA A 618 13.59 -29.70 -24.10
C ALA A 618 13.78 -31.13 -23.57
N TRP A 619 14.62 -31.93 -24.24
CA TRP A 619 15.02 -33.24 -23.74
C TRP A 619 16.18 -33.14 -22.77
N GLY A 620 16.08 -33.87 -21.66
CA GLY A 620 17.16 -34.04 -20.68
C GLY A 620 17.28 -35.49 -20.23
N ALA A 621 18.33 -35.79 -19.46
CA ALA A 621 18.54 -37.12 -18.88
C ALA A 621 18.49 -37.07 -17.35
N VAL A 622 17.70 -37.97 -16.76
CA VAL A 622 17.58 -38.11 -15.30
C VAL A 622 18.93 -38.47 -14.71
N VAL A 623 19.39 -37.68 -13.75
CA VAL A 623 20.57 -37.95 -12.93
C VAL A 623 20.14 -38.65 -11.65
N ASN A 624 19.18 -38.08 -10.95
CA ASN A 624 18.63 -38.59 -9.70
C ASN A 624 17.21 -38.04 -9.46
N PHE A 625 16.53 -38.49 -8.42
CA PHE A 625 15.29 -37.85 -7.95
C PHE A 625 15.20 -37.91 -6.43
N GLN A 626 14.46 -36.96 -5.85
CA GLN A 626 14.29 -36.80 -4.41
C GLN A 626 12.79 -36.71 -4.07
N LEU A 627 12.37 -37.46 -3.06
CA LEU A 627 11.02 -37.38 -2.51
C LEU A 627 10.97 -36.33 -1.40
N VAL A 628 10.32 -35.21 -1.66
CA VAL A 628 10.13 -34.13 -0.69
C VAL A 628 8.91 -34.47 0.18
N ASN A 629 9.11 -34.55 1.50
CA ASN A 629 7.99 -34.72 2.43
C ASN A 629 7.29 -33.37 2.62
N ALA A 630 5.97 -33.32 2.36
CA ALA A 630 5.11 -32.13 2.52
C ALA A 630 4.87 -31.71 4.00
N LYS A 631 5.94 -31.62 4.80
CA LYS A 631 5.94 -31.00 6.13
C LYS A 631 7.10 -30.01 6.21
N ASN A 632 6.86 -28.81 5.67
CA ASN A 632 7.29 -27.53 6.21
C ASN A 632 6.87 -26.42 5.22
N ASN A 633 5.58 -26.05 5.25
CA ASN A 633 5.19 -24.70 4.84
C ASN A 633 5.33 -23.76 6.04
N ASN A 634 6.55 -23.69 6.56
CA ASN A 634 7.08 -22.50 7.21
C ASN A 634 8.40 -22.21 6.47
N SER A 635 8.59 -20.94 6.16
CA SER A 635 9.79 -20.37 5.55
C SER A 635 11.10 -20.99 6.05
N ASP A 636 12.10 -21.00 5.14
CA ASP A 636 13.54 -21.22 5.35
C ASP A 636 14.10 -22.58 4.89
N THR A 637 14.79 -22.56 3.75
CA THR A 637 15.92 -23.46 3.44
C THR A 637 17.13 -23.12 4.33
N PRO A 638 18.01 -24.06 4.75
CA PRO A 638 18.74 -24.95 3.83
C PRO A 638 18.98 -26.41 4.30
N VAL A 639 19.33 -27.26 3.32
CA VAL A 639 19.78 -28.66 3.45
C VAL A 639 21.21 -28.72 4.03
N PRO A 640 21.57 -29.72 4.87
CA PRO A 640 22.66 -30.64 4.47
C PRO A 640 22.60 -32.11 5.00
N LEU A 641 23.18 -33.01 4.19
CA LEU A 641 24.00 -34.23 4.47
C LEU A 641 23.42 -35.53 5.10
N ILE A 642 23.38 -36.58 4.24
CA ILE A 642 23.83 -37.99 4.37
C ILE A 642 23.94 -38.62 5.77
N ASP A 643 23.21 -39.72 6.02
CA ASP A 643 23.81 -41.01 6.46
C ASP A 643 22.89 -42.24 6.30
N LEU A 644 23.54 -43.39 6.16
CA LEU A 644 23.01 -44.74 5.88
C LEU A 644 22.27 -45.41 7.07
N ALA A 645 21.19 -46.16 6.81
CA ALA A 645 20.95 -47.53 7.35
C ALA A 645 19.53 -48.08 6.99
N VAL A 646 19.47 -49.39 6.75
CA VAL A 646 18.27 -50.22 6.46
C VAL A 646 17.78 -50.92 7.77
N PRO A 647 16.73 -51.78 7.81
CA PRO A 647 15.43 -51.51 8.43
C PRO A 647 15.04 -52.47 9.58
N THR A 648 14.02 -52.16 10.40
CA THR A 648 13.26 -53.21 11.14
C THR A 648 11.79 -52.85 11.38
N LYS A 649 10.98 -53.91 11.32
CA LYS A 649 9.50 -53.98 11.29
C LYS A 649 8.86 -53.76 12.68
N SER A 650 7.65 -53.20 12.70
CA SER A 650 6.37 -53.73 13.24
C SER A 650 5.72 -52.60 14.07
N SER A 651 4.41 -52.36 14.17
CA SER A 651 3.21 -53.16 14.00
C SER A 651 1.98 -52.24 13.76
N SER A 652 0.99 -52.81 13.07
CA SER A 652 -0.45 -52.54 13.02
C SER A 652 -1.07 -51.30 13.70
N SER A 653 -1.74 -50.45 12.90
CA SER A 653 -3.20 -50.21 13.04
C SER A 653 -3.73 -49.30 11.92
N GLN A 654 -4.76 -49.77 11.22
CA GLN A 654 -5.41 -49.13 10.08
C GLN A 654 -6.20 -47.87 10.50
N LYS A 655 -5.87 -46.72 9.88
CA LYS A 655 -6.82 -45.62 9.62
C LYS A 655 -6.63 -45.20 8.16
N LYS A 656 -7.70 -45.26 7.36
CA LYS A 656 -7.75 -44.71 5.99
C LYS A 656 -7.43 -43.21 6.04
N LYS A 657 -6.18 -42.86 5.75
CA LYS A 657 -5.75 -41.51 5.37
C LYS A 657 -5.59 -41.51 3.85
N GLY A 658 -6.30 -40.65 3.13
CA GLY A 658 -5.87 -40.23 1.81
C GLY A 658 -4.45 -39.66 1.96
N GLY A 659 -3.45 -40.39 1.46
CA GLY A 659 -2.07 -39.97 1.55
C GLY A 659 -1.90 -38.69 0.77
N LYS A 660 -1.47 -37.60 1.44
CA LYS A 660 -0.88 -36.46 0.73
C LYS A 660 0.27 -37.02 -0.10
N GLU A 661 0.18 -36.87 -1.43
CA GLU A 661 1.24 -37.27 -2.34
C GLU A 661 2.51 -36.48 -2.02
N LYS A 662 3.67 -37.14 -2.15
CA LYS A 662 4.97 -36.51 -1.90
C LYS A 662 5.37 -35.77 -3.18
N ASP A 663 5.80 -34.53 -3.05
CA ASP A 663 6.37 -33.78 -4.18
C ASP A 663 7.69 -34.45 -4.58
N VAL A 664 7.86 -34.70 -5.88
CA VAL A 664 9.07 -35.34 -6.41
C VAL A 664 9.84 -34.31 -7.23
N ILE A 665 11.08 -34.04 -6.84
CA ILE A 665 12.02 -33.22 -7.61
C ILE A 665 12.98 -34.17 -8.32
N VAL A 666 13.07 -34.05 -9.64
CA VAL A 666 13.94 -34.85 -10.49
C VAL A 666 15.14 -34.00 -10.90
N ASP A 667 16.34 -34.46 -10.58
CA ASP A 667 17.58 -33.83 -11.03
C ASP A 667 17.82 -34.29 -12.47
N VAL A 668 17.79 -33.35 -13.42
CA VAL A 668 17.88 -33.63 -14.86
C VAL A 668 19.07 -32.88 -15.46
N LEU A 669 19.93 -33.60 -16.19
CA LEU A 669 20.94 -32.99 -17.04
C LEU A 669 20.26 -32.48 -18.32
N ALA A 670 20.32 -31.17 -18.55
CA ALA A 670 19.73 -30.53 -19.72
C ALA A 670 20.66 -29.44 -20.29
N ALA A 671 20.52 -29.15 -21.58
CA ALA A 671 21.10 -27.94 -22.16
C ALA A 671 20.23 -26.74 -21.73
N CYS A 672 20.83 -25.67 -21.25
CA CYS A 672 20.13 -24.49 -20.75
C CYS A 672 20.56 -23.23 -21.51
N MET A 673 19.69 -22.24 -21.64
CA MET A 673 20.09 -20.93 -22.19
C MET A 673 21.16 -20.28 -21.31
N ALA A 674 22.22 -19.76 -21.93
CA ALA A 674 23.18 -18.92 -21.23
C ALA A 674 22.48 -17.65 -20.70
N ALA A 675 22.77 -17.25 -19.46
CA ALA A 675 22.32 -15.96 -18.95
C ALA A 675 22.87 -14.85 -19.87
N GLY A 676 21.98 -14.05 -20.46
CA GLY A 676 22.39 -12.91 -21.30
C GLY A 676 23.16 -11.85 -20.50
N PRO A 677 23.77 -10.84 -21.18
CA PRO A 677 24.54 -9.78 -20.52
C PRO A 677 23.74 -8.86 -19.57
N GLY A 678 22.43 -9.08 -19.43
CA GLY A 678 21.59 -8.46 -18.41
C GLY A 678 21.13 -9.52 -17.41
N GLY A 679 21.79 -9.57 -16.25
CA GLY A 679 21.48 -10.51 -15.18
C GLY A 679 20.01 -10.44 -14.76
N ARG A 680 19.22 -11.44 -15.13
CA ARG A 680 17.97 -11.76 -14.42
C ARG A 680 18.32 -12.47 -13.11
N SER A 681 17.53 -12.14 -12.09
CA SER A 681 17.59 -12.62 -10.71
C SER A 681 18.05 -14.08 -10.55
N THR A 682 18.98 -14.32 -9.63
CA THR A 682 19.51 -15.62 -9.18
C THR A 682 18.47 -16.57 -8.55
N LYS A 683 17.17 -16.27 -8.65
CA LYS A 683 16.06 -17.09 -8.13
C LYS A 683 15.35 -17.93 -9.19
N GLU A 684 15.50 -17.64 -10.48
CA GLU A 684 14.89 -18.44 -11.54
C GLU A 684 15.80 -19.59 -11.95
N ARG A 685 15.26 -20.83 -11.99
CA ARG A 685 16.01 -21.98 -12.49
C ARG A 685 16.41 -21.74 -13.96
N PRO A 686 17.57 -22.23 -14.41
CA PRO A 686 17.94 -22.16 -15.82
C PRO A 686 16.86 -22.78 -16.72
N MET A 687 16.50 -22.09 -17.80
CA MET A 687 15.52 -22.58 -18.76
C MET A 687 16.16 -23.63 -19.66
N ALA A 688 15.63 -24.86 -19.60
CA ALA A 688 16.05 -25.94 -20.49
C ALA A 688 15.68 -25.61 -21.95
N VAL A 689 16.62 -25.83 -22.86
CA VAL A 689 16.48 -25.62 -24.31
C VAL A 689 17.03 -26.83 -25.06
N SER A 690 16.77 -26.89 -26.37
CA SER A 690 17.37 -27.90 -27.24
C SER A 690 18.89 -27.92 -27.11
N ALA A 691 19.49 -29.11 -27.04
CA ALA A 691 20.94 -29.29 -27.01
C ALA A 691 21.60 -28.99 -28.36
N LEU A 692 20.81 -28.78 -29.41
CA LEU A 692 21.25 -28.38 -30.74
C LEU A 692 21.34 -26.85 -30.91
N LEU A 693 20.85 -26.06 -29.94
CA LEU A 693 20.85 -24.60 -29.99
C LEU A 693 22.26 -24.03 -29.76
N GLN A 694 22.73 -23.16 -30.66
CA GLN A 694 24.02 -22.48 -30.48
C GLN A 694 24.00 -21.59 -29.22
N GLY A 695 25.02 -21.73 -28.36
CA GLY A 695 25.16 -20.94 -27.13
C GLY A 695 24.50 -21.55 -25.88
N SER A 696 23.95 -22.77 -25.96
CA SER A 696 23.44 -23.47 -24.78
C SER A 696 24.58 -23.97 -23.86
N VAL A 697 24.35 -23.94 -22.54
CA VAL A 697 25.30 -24.42 -21.53
C VAL A 697 24.70 -25.63 -20.81
N PRO A 698 25.44 -26.74 -20.64
CA PRO A 698 24.91 -27.90 -19.93
C PRO A 698 24.85 -27.67 -18.43
N ALA A 699 23.72 -27.99 -17.81
CA ALA A 699 23.51 -27.88 -16.37
C ALA A 699 22.63 -29.03 -15.85
N VAL A 700 22.84 -29.38 -14.58
CA VAL A 700 21.89 -30.23 -13.85
C VAL A 700 20.90 -29.33 -13.14
N ILE A 701 19.63 -29.46 -13.48
CA ILE A 701 18.53 -28.65 -12.94
C ILE A 701 17.55 -29.54 -12.17
N GLY A 702 17.05 -29.03 -11.04
CA GLY A 702 15.96 -29.67 -10.30
C GLY A 702 14.61 -29.33 -10.93
N VAL A 703 13.91 -30.35 -11.40
CA VAL A 703 12.64 -30.21 -12.11
C VAL A 703 11.53 -30.93 -11.32
N PRO A 704 10.50 -30.22 -10.85
CA PRO A 704 9.28 -30.85 -10.32
C PRO A 704 8.69 -31.85 -11.31
N LEU A 705 8.22 -32.99 -10.81
CA LEU A 705 7.64 -34.04 -11.65
C LEU A 705 6.46 -33.57 -12.51
N GLU A 706 5.71 -32.55 -12.05
CA GLU A 706 4.61 -31.91 -12.80
C GLU A 706 5.04 -31.27 -14.13
N GLU A 707 6.31 -30.92 -14.26
CA GLU A 707 6.85 -30.22 -15.42
C GLU A 707 7.55 -31.15 -16.41
N ILE A 708 7.52 -32.45 -16.12
CA ILE A 708 7.94 -33.49 -17.05
C ILE A 708 6.72 -33.84 -17.92
N SER A 709 6.83 -33.62 -19.23
CA SER A 709 5.75 -33.93 -20.18
C SER A 709 5.78 -35.38 -20.69
N ALA A 710 6.96 -35.99 -20.76
CA ALA A 710 7.12 -37.36 -21.27
C ALA A 710 8.34 -38.07 -20.67
N LEU A 711 8.24 -39.40 -20.55
CA LEU A 711 9.34 -40.32 -20.23
C LEU A 711 9.65 -41.16 -21.48
N SER A 712 10.91 -41.18 -21.91
CA SER A 712 11.34 -42.00 -23.04
C SER A 712 11.54 -43.46 -22.64
N THR A 713 11.41 -44.38 -23.59
CA THR A 713 11.81 -45.78 -23.44
C THR A 713 13.35 -45.95 -23.39
N LEU A 714 14.11 -44.97 -23.86
CA LEU A 714 15.56 -45.01 -23.93
C LEU A 714 16.24 -44.54 -22.62
N ARG A 715 17.45 -45.06 -22.39
CA ARG A 715 18.38 -44.62 -21.34
C ARG A 715 19.74 -44.37 -21.94
N VAL A 716 20.35 -43.26 -21.57
CA VAL A 716 21.73 -42.91 -21.93
C VAL A 716 22.68 -43.23 -20.79
N ASN A 717 23.92 -43.60 -21.11
CA ASN A 717 24.94 -43.83 -20.11
C ASN A 717 25.56 -42.49 -19.71
N LEU A 718 25.28 -42.02 -18.50
CA LEU A 718 25.84 -40.78 -17.97
C LEU A 718 27.10 -41.06 -17.14
N PRO A 719 28.08 -40.13 -17.13
CA PRO A 719 29.20 -40.17 -16.20
C PRO A 719 28.73 -40.27 -14.74
N LYS A 720 29.46 -41.02 -13.91
CA LYS A 720 29.12 -41.22 -12.49
C LYS A 720 29.26 -39.94 -11.65
N ASP A 721 30.09 -39.00 -12.09
CA ASP A 721 30.29 -37.69 -11.45
C ASP A 721 30.10 -36.57 -12.48
N LEU A 722 29.05 -35.76 -12.28
CA LEU A 722 28.68 -34.64 -13.14
C LEU A 722 29.06 -33.28 -12.53
N ARG A 723 29.99 -33.25 -11.57
CA ARG A 723 30.44 -32.00 -10.92
C ARG A 723 31.45 -31.20 -11.75
N THR A 724 32.16 -31.85 -12.67
CA THR A 724 33.15 -31.19 -13.53
C THR A 724 32.51 -30.72 -14.84
N LEU A 725 32.98 -29.58 -15.33
CA LEU A 725 32.50 -29.01 -16.60
C LEU A 725 32.75 -29.97 -17.79
N GLU A 726 33.83 -30.74 -17.73
CA GLU A 726 34.18 -31.75 -18.74
C GLU A 726 33.16 -32.91 -18.77
N ALA A 727 32.72 -33.40 -17.60
CA ALA A 727 31.71 -34.44 -17.51
C ALA A 727 30.31 -33.96 -17.94
N LEU A 728 29.95 -32.71 -17.63
CA LEU A 728 28.71 -32.08 -18.10
C LEU A 728 28.68 -31.93 -19.62
N ASN A 729 29.80 -31.48 -20.22
CA ASN A 729 29.94 -31.37 -21.67
C ASN A 729 29.87 -32.74 -22.36
N GLN A 730 30.45 -33.78 -21.76
CA GLN A 730 30.34 -35.15 -22.28
C GLN A 730 28.90 -35.65 -22.26
N GLY A 731 28.17 -35.44 -21.16
CA GLY A 731 26.77 -35.82 -21.05
C GLY A 731 25.86 -35.05 -22.03
N ALA A 732 26.10 -33.75 -22.22
CA ALA A 732 25.36 -32.95 -23.17
C ALA A 732 25.66 -33.29 -24.64
N LYS A 733 26.88 -33.73 -24.95
CA LYS A 733 27.20 -34.26 -26.27
C LYS A 733 26.37 -35.51 -26.60
N VAL A 734 26.20 -36.41 -25.62
CA VAL A 734 25.34 -37.60 -25.75
C VAL A 734 23.87 -37.20 -25.96
N LEU A 735 23.38 -36.21 -25.19
CA LEU A 735 22.03 -35.67 -25.38
C LEU A 735 21.83 -35.06 -26.77
N GLY A 736 22.79 -34.26 -27.26
CA GLY A 736 22.75 -33.68 -28.59
C GLY A 736 22.82 -34.73 -29.71
N GLU A 737 23.61 -35.81 -29.54
CA GLU A 737 23.63 -36.93 -30.49
C GLU A 737 22.30 -37.67 -30.53
N VAL A 738 21.67 -37.89 -29.37
CA VAL A 738 20.34 -38.50 -29.28
C VAL A 738 19.29 -37.61 -29.92
N GLU A 739 19.28 -36.31 -29.64
CA GLU A 739 18.34 -35.35 -30.22
C GLU A 739 18.53 -35.23 -31.75
N LYS A 740 19.77 -35.27 -32.23
CA LYS A 740 20.10 -35.30 -33.68
C LYS A 740 19.66 -36.59 -34.36
N THR A 741 19.72 -37.72 -33.65
CA THR A 741 19.31 -39.02 -34.17
C THR A 741 17.78 -39.13 -34.19
N LEU A 742 17.12 -38.71 -33.10
CA LEU A 742 15.67 -38.70 -32.99
C LEU A 742 15.03 -37.70 -33.97
N SER A 743 15.59 -36.50 -34.16
CA SER A 743 15.09 -35.53 -35.15
C SER A 743 15.22 -36.03 -36.59
N LYS A 744 16.27 -36.79 -36.92
CA LYS A 744 16.39 -37.48 -38.23
C LYS A 744 15.35 -38.59 -38.41
N CYS A 745 15.03 -39.35 -37.37
CA CYS A 745 13.96 -40.35 -37.43
C CYS A 745 12.57 -39.70 -37.49
N TRP A 746 12.36 -38.57 -36.80
CA TRP A 746 11.10 -37.83 -36.77
C TRP A 746 10.81 -37.13 -38.11
N SER A 747 11.84 -36.56 -38.75
CA SER A 747 11.72 -35.98 -40.10
C SER A 747 11.50 -37.02 -41.20
N ALA A 748 11.83 -38.29 -40.97
CA ALA A 748 11.48 -39.40 -41.84
C ALA A 748 10.03 -39.89 -41.66
N PHE A 749 9.36 -39.54 -40.56
CA PHE A 749 7.97 -39.89 -40.26
C PHE A 749 6.98 -38.73 -40.46
N VAL A 750 7.45 -37.49 -40.60
CA VAL A 750 6.63 -36.25 -40.67
C VAL A 750 7.03 -35.36 -41.86
N ARG A 751 7.32 -35.95 -43.01
CA ARG A 751 7.12 -35.26 -44.30
C ARG A 751 5.88 -35.87 -44.96
N PRO A 752 4.99 -35.03 -45.54
CA PRO A 752 3.66 -35.43 -45.96
C PRO A 752 3.66 -36.59 -46.95
#